data_AF-A0A4P6K4V8-F1
#
_entry.id   AF-A0A4P6K4V8-F1
#
_cell.length_a   1.000
_cell.length_b   1.000
_cell.length_c   1.000
_cell.angle_alpha   90.00
_cell.angle_beta   90.00
_cell.angle_gamma   90.00
#
_symmetry.space_group_name_H-M   'P 1'
#
loop_
_entity.id
_entity.type
_entity.pdbx_description
1 polymer ?
#
loop_
_entity_poly.entity_id
_entity_poly.type
_entity_poly.pdbx_seq_one_letter_code
_entity_poly.pdbx_strand_id
1 'polypeptide(L)'
;MNSIHGRTYKQAVEPKARICNASQGNSSSTISITGPLHLDFASGDLTFWTPEGEAFRQQPVRGDKFLASQVRPGLIALGGDYWDGPYPVGHLGDYWISTEDHLTGTLTSDDFLLEPRFPWFSCLLGGTHEPHSCSIALLIKATPANSAALASSYPRVQLCGRGDYYQVFEASGHGSELMRRVAFNAASFEGEQACIHVVDNTTSGHINVDDFQLTTEKPETLAEELGAGDPAAPVWGFADMHSHPMSHLAFGGVIFWGQSDGPIEKALPWCTPAHGVGGTGIAGKDGNVIMSFFEQTGYGLDVGHYVGGYPQFDGWPKFTTIVHQQMYIDWIKRAYEGGLRLMVAHAVNNEALANQYNGRPPYDDKTAIETQIAAMKEQAAHHQDWMEIAYTPADARRIIRQNKLAVVLGVEVDSLFKAAQLYAAPSSASAAMSALNTASSLQDALHAAEDAHQLAENTIKAYLQHLYHDLGIRHLFPVHIADNAFAGSAIYNDVFSLSNHFLHNKYFQLEDGSALGIQFRLEEDPGPAIEIARITQDYHPPYKEVKGGHINQAGLTDLGRFFIQQMMHLGMLVEVDHMSHKAVEEALALAEEHDYPVVAGHTSFRELAWHWQSETQSIHKCCNEGSKSAEQIERIRKLGGVIAPIACQNDLRDVGEVIPSLKGKVRNDSAGSAKTWAQAYLYAVEKMGGRGVGIGTDTNGFAKFTSPRFGLNAGYFLDFDVAGMGRDPGRRPMRREQAASQENGVRYADPIEDVRHYRFEGVLQGDVYDDMERDIWQAVGLYKAGHNPWQEQNILDVFDRVANFAKGFFATSDEQLTRPGLLTGDEPWEQRAAFLVKTGQEPGNSERDPQPVHEMYPKVLAIWQRWQAMEGNNAPLMRSRAGQRDFDINLDGVAHYGMLPDLVQDLKNCGLSNEDLLPFFRSAEEYIQTWEKCERRSREL
;
A
#
# COMPACT_ATOMS: atom_id res chain seq x y z
N MET A 1 -5.44 -41.37 5.02
CA MET A 1 -6.71 -42.05 4.65
C MET A 1 -7.78 -41.64 5.65
N ASN A 2 -8.95 -41.22 5.14
CA ASN A 2 -10.20 -40.79 5.82
C ASN A 2 -10.09 -39.46 6.61
N SER A 3 -10.50 -38.29 6.09
CA SER A 3 -11.85 -37.76 5.72
C SER A 3 -12.64 -37.18 6.90
N ILE A 4 -13.48 -36.16 6.59
CA ILE A 4 -14.53 -35.45 7.39
C ILE A 4 -14.10 -34.01 7.78
N HIS A 5 -14.75 -32.90 7.45
CA HIS A 5 -15.93 -32.54 6.63
C HIS A 5 -15.82 -31.04 6.27
N GLY A 6 -15.81 -30.69 4.98
CA GLY A 6 -16.05 -29.33 4.51
C GLY A 6 -17.55 -29.03 4.49
N ARG A 7 -17.96 -27.93 5.11
CA ARG A 7 -19.35 -27.42 5.03
C ARG A 7 -19.54 -26.76 3.67
N THR A 8 -20.19 -27.48 2.76
CA THR A 8 -20.76 -26.94 1.53
C THR A 8 -21.97 -26.05 1.86
N TYR A 9 -21.92 -24.79 1.42
CA TYR A 9 -23.10 -23.94 1.31
C TYR A 9 -24.06 -24.52 0.26
N LYS A 10 -25.17 -25.09 0.71
CA LYS A 10 -26.34 -25.42 -0.14
C LYS A 10 -27.49 -24.49 0.23
N GLN A 11 -27.78 -23.56 -0.64
CA GLN A 11 -29.16 -23.18 -0.98
C GLN A 11 -29.14 -22.54 -2.38
N ALA A 12 -29.03 -23.41 -3.39
CA ALA A 12 -29.36 -23.04 -4.76
C ALA A 12 -30.87 -22.86 -4.86
N VAL A 13 -31.31 -21.67 -5.27
CA VAL A 13 -32.65 -21.45 -5.79
C VAL A 13 -32.71 -22.15 -7.14
N GLU A 14 -33.57 -23.16 -7.30
CA GLU A 14 -33.78 -23.84 -8.57
C GLU A 14 -34.34 -22.86 -9.63
N PRO A 15 -33.65 -22.62 -10.77
CA PRO A 15 -34.24 -21.91 -11.89
C PRO A 15 -35.09 -22.87 -12.72
N LYS A 16 -36.35 -22.48 -12.99
CA LYS A 16 -37.23 -23.21 -13.91
C LYS A 16 -36.78 -23.00 -15.35
N ALA A 17 -35.94 -23.89 -15.88
CA ALA A 17 -35.72 -24.01 -17.31
C ALA A 17 -37.01 -24.47 -18.00
N ARG A 18 -37.53 -23.70 -18.98
CA ARG A 18 -38.59 -24.16 -19.87
C ARG A 18 -37.99 -25.18 -20.85
N ILE A 19 -38.35 -26.44 -20.68
CA ILE A 19 -38.08 -27.51 -21.65
C ILE A 19 -38.93 -27.26 -22.90
N CYS A 20 -38.28 -27.10 -24.06
CA CYS A 20 -38.96 -27.00 -25.36
C CYS A 20 -39.65 -28.32 -25.72
N ASN A 21 -40.97 -28.39 -25.53
CA ASN A 21 -41.83 -29.29 -26.29
C ASN A 21 -42.33 -28.55 -27.53
N ALA A 22 -42.00 -29.09 -28.71
CA ALA A 22 -42.43 -28.59 -29.99
C ALA A 22 -43.94 -28.76 -30.18
N SER A 23 -44.73 -27.77 -29.75
CA SER A 23 -46.01 -27.36 -30.34
C SER A 23 -46.72 -26.33 -29.45
N GLN A 24 -46.45 -25.05 -29.64
CA GLN A 24 -47.42 -23.96 -29.43
C GLN A 24 -46.77 -22.64 -29.88
N GLY A 25 -47.50 -21.87 -30.69
CA GLY A 25 -47.01 -20.64 -31.33
C GLY A 25 -46.54 -19.62 -30.28
N ASN A 26 -45.27 -19.25 -30.36
CA ASN A 26 -44.70 -18.20 -29.52
C ASN A 26 -44.95 -16.86 -30.21
N SER A 27 -45.68 -15.97 -29.54
CA SER A 27 -45.77 -14.57 -29.94
C SER A 27 -44.37 -13.96 -29.85
N SER A 28 -43.81 -13.57 -31.00
CA SER A 28 -42.62 -12.73 -31.11
C SER A 28 -42.81 -11.45 -30.29
N SER A 29 -42.26 -11.40 -29.07
CA SER A 29 -42.17 -10.16 -28.28
C SER A 29 -41.10 -9.28 -28.92
N THR A 30 -41.52 -8.24 -29.63
CA THR A 30 -40.60 -7.15 -30.00
C THR A 30 -40.31 -6.33 -28.75
N ILE A 31 -39.04 -6.08 -28.45
CA ILE A 31 -38.66 -5.21 -27.35
C ILE A 31 -39.16 -3.79 -27.68
N SER A 32 -40.10 -3.28 -26.89
CA SER A 32 -40.63 -1.91 -27.04
C SER A 32 -39.95 -1.01 -26.01
N ILE A 33 -38.94 -0.27 -26.46
CA ILE A 33 -38.10 0.58 -25.60
C ILE A 33 -38.46 2.04 -25.87
N THR A 34 -38.63 2.82 -24.82
CA THR A 34 -38.82 4.27 -24.91
C THR A 34 -37.49 5.04 -24.76
N GLY A 35 -36.36 4.33 -24.81
CA GLY A 35 -34.99 4.82 -24.61
C GLY A 35 -33.97 3.93 -25.34
N PRO A 36 -32.66 4.21 -25.23
CA PRO A 36 -31.62 3.39 -25.88
C PRO A 36 -31.71 1.92 -25.45
N LEU A 37 -31.55 1.00 -26.40
CA LEU A 37 -31.47 -0.44 -26.11
C LEU A 37 -30.22 -0.70 -25.28
N HIS A 38 -30.42 -1.27 -24.10
CA HIS A 38 -29.36 -1.78 -23.24
C HIS A 38 -29.75 -3.20 -22.82
N LEU A 39 -28.99 -4.17 -23.31
CA LEU A 39 -29.13 -5.58 -22.96
C LEU A 39 -27.87 -5.98 -22.19
N ASP A 40 -27.97 -5.91 -20.87
CA ASP A 40 -26.96 -6.38 -19.94
C ASP A 40 -27.40 -7.68 -19.26
N PHE A 41 -26.60 -8.15 -18.31
CA PHE A 41 -26.87 -9.33 -17.51
C PHE A 41 -27.04 -8.98 -16.02
N ALA A 42 -27.23 -7.70 -15.68
CA ALA A 42 -27.16 -7.20 -14.31
C ALA A 42 -28.24 -7.80 -13.38
N SER A 43 -29.36 -8.28 -13.95
CA SER A 43 -30.42 -9.00 -13.22
C SER A 43 -29.99 -10.38 -12.73
N GLY A 44 -28.86 -10.92 -13.20
CA GLY A 44 -28.43 -12.28 -12.93
C GLY A 44 -29.29 -13.34 -13.64
N ASP A 45 -30.05 -12.94 -14.65
CA ASP A 45 -30.86 -13.82 -15.48
C ASP A 45 -30.72 -13.50 -16.98
N LEU A 46 -31.35 -14.31 -17.81
CA LEU A 46 -31.35 -14.18 -19.27
C LEU A 46 -32.60 -13.46 -19.78
N THR A 47 -33.08 -12.44 -19.06
CA THR A 47 -34.23 -11.65 -19.52
C THR A 47 -33.94 -11.06 -20.91
N PHE A 48 -34.87 -11.23 -21.85
CA PHE A 48 -34.73 -10.90 -23.29
C PHE A 48 -33.76 -11.77 -24.09
N TRP A 49 -33.23 -12.85 -23.52
CA TRP A 49 -32.32 -13.77 -24.20
C TRP A 49 -32.88 -15.19 -24.22
N THR A 50 -32.66 -15.90 -25.32
CA THR A 50 -33.00 -17.31 -25.50
C THR A 50 -31.71 -18.13 -25.63
N PRO A 51 -31.38 -18.97 -24.63
CA PRO A 51 -30.23 -19.88 -24.72
C PRO A 51 -30.59 -21.18 -25.47
N GLU A 52 -29.67 -21.66 -26.29
CA GLU A 52 -29.69 -22.99 -26.91
C GLU A 52 -28.36 -23.70 -26.65
N GLY A 53 -28.36 -25.03 -26.52
CA GLY A 53 -27.16 -25.81 -26.20
C GLY A 53 -26.84 -25.89 -24.70
N GLU A 54 -25.64 -26.34 -24.37
CA GLU A 54 -25.17 -26.52 -22.98
C GLU A 54 -24.40 -25.29 -22.47
N ALA A 55 -23.68 -24.58 -23.34
CA ALA A 55 -22.78 -23.47 -22.98
C ALA A 55 -23.48 -22.34 -22.22
N PHE A 56 -24.77 -22.11 -22.50
CA PHE A 56 -25.55 -21.00 -21.95
C PHE A 56 -26.55 -21.41 -20.86
N ARG A 57 -26.57 -22.69 -20.44
CA ARG A 57 -27.57 -23.16 -19.45
C ARG A 57 -27.37 -22.65 -18.04
N GLN A 58 -26.13 -22.38 -17.65
CA GLN A 58 -25.76 -21.90 -16.31
C GLN A 58 -25.28 -20.44 -16.35
N GLN A 59 -25.72 -19.68 -17.35
CA GLN A 59 -25.39 -18.28 -17.54
C GLN A 59 -26.56 -17.37 -17.08
N PRO A 60 -26.30 -16.11 -16.73
CA PRO A 60 -24.96 -15.49 -16.59
C PRO A 60 -24.20 -15.99 -15.35
N VAL A 61 -22.86 -15.87 -15.38
CA VAL A 61 -21.98 -16.20 -14.26
C VAL A 61 -21.61 -14.94 -13.47
N ARG A 62 -21.12 -15.12 -12.23
CA ARG A 62 -20.67 -14.00 -11.39
C ARG A 62 -19.26 -13.50 -11.78
N GLY A 63 -18.97 -12.23 -11.53
CA GLY A 63 -17.76 -11.49 -11.94
C GLY A 63 -16.40 -11.92 -11.38
N ASP A 64 -16.33 -12.87 -10.45
CA ASP A 64 -15.10 -13.31 -9.76
C ASP A 64 -14.48 -14.60 -10.34
N LYS A 65 -14.87 -14.97 -11.57
CA LYS A 65 -14.48 -16.24 -12.23
C LYS A 65 -12.97 -16.40 -12.47
N PHE A 66 -12.29 -15.34 -12.89
CA PHE A 66 -10.90 -15.42 -13.38
C PHE A 66 -9.88 -14.89 -12.37
N LEU A 67 -8.80 -15.66 -12.20
CA LEU A 67 -7.64 -15.28 -11.40
C LEU A 67 -6.63 -14.47 -12.22
N ALA A 68 -5.82 -13.66 -11.54
CA ALA A 68 -4.78 -12.84 -12.16
C ALA A 68 -3.81 -13.67 -13.02
N SER A 69 -3.41 -14.86 -12.56
CA SER A 69 -2.51 -15.74 -13.32
C SER A 69 -3.11 -16.28 -14.61
N GLN A 70 -4.44 -16.40 -14.68
CA GLN A 70 -5.17 -16.84 -15.88
C GLN A 70 -5.29 -15.69 -16.88
N VAL A 71 -5.58 -14.48 -16.41
CA VAL A 71 -5.83 -13.31 -17.27
C VAL A 71 -4.53 -12.67 -17.76
N ARG A 72 -3.55 -12.51 -16.87
CA ARG A 72 -2.24 -11.92 -17.19
C ARG A 72 -1.10 -12.75 -16.60
N PRO A 73 -0.76 -13.89 -17.26
CA PRO A 73 0.42 -14.67 -16.87
C PRO A 73 1.68 -13.79 -16.85
N GLY A 74 2.44 -13.83 -15.75
CA GLY A 74 3.68 -13.05 -15.62
C GLY A 74 3.50 -11.56 -15.32
N LEU A 75 2.26 -11.10 -15.02
CA LEU A 75 2.03 -9.73 -14.53
C LEU A 75 2.87 -9.41 -13.29
N ILE A 76 3.11 -10.43 -12.47
CA ILE A 76 3.99 -10.42 -11.32
C ILE A 76 5.13 -11.39 -11.59
N ALA A 77 6.34 -10.85 -11.75
CA ALA A 77 7.50 -11.64 -12.14
C ALA A 77 8.19 -12.30 -10.94
N LEU A 78 7.91 -11.85 -9.70
CA LEU A 78 8.64 -12.21 -8.49
C LEU A 78 8.34 -13.61 -7.94
N GLY A 79 7.32 -14.29 -8.44
CA GLY A 79 6.80 -15.51 -7.79
C GLY A 79 5.91 -15.15 -6.61
N GLY A 80 5.86 -16.03 -5.60
CA GLY A 80 4.81 -15.95 -4.59
C GLY A 80 3.42 -16.27 -5.16
N ASP A 81 2.44 -16.38 -4.28
CA ASP A 81 1.04 -16.64 -4.62
C ASP A 81 0.08 -15.59 -4.04
N TYR A 82 0.62 -14.53 -3.44
CA TYR A 82 -0.11 -13.44 -2.81
C TYR A 82 -0.95 -12.60 -3.78
N TRP A 83 -0.56 -12.56 -5.05
CA TRP A 83 -1.16 -11.75 -6.10
C TRP A 83 -2.21 -12.49 -6.93
N ASP A 84 -2.33 -13.82 -6.79
CA ASP A 84 -3.17 -14.64 -7.67
C ASP A 84 -4.64 -14.65 -7.23
N GLY A 85 -5.22 -13.47 -7.06
CA GLY A 85 -6.62 -13.24 -6.69
C GLY A 85 -7.53 -12.92 -7.88
N PRO A 86 -8.83 -12.67 -7.64
CA PRO A 86 -9.79 -12.30 -8.68
C PRO A 86 -9.33 -11.08 -9.50
N TYR A 87 -9.45 -11.16 -10.83
CA TYR A 87 -9.00 -10.13 -11.76
C TYR A 87 -10.18 -9.46 -12.48
N PRO A 88 -10.22 -8.11 -12.57
CA PRO A 88 -11.25 -7.39 -13.31
C PRO A 88 -11.02 -7.50 -14.82
N VAL A 89 -11.74 -8.41 -15.47
CA VAL A 89 -11.66 -8.62 -16.92
C VAL A 89 -12.44 -7.57 -17.74
N GLY A 90 -13.09 -6.61 -17.09
CA GLY A 90 -13.78 -5.49 -17.74
C GLY A 90 -15.31 -5.64 -17.85
N HIS A 91 -15.91 -6.68 -17.27
CA HIS A 91 -17.38 -6.79 -17.18
C HIS A 91 -17.96 -5.66 -16.32
N LEU A 92 -19.21 -5.31 -16.58
CA LEU A 92 -19.97 -4.30 -15.85
C LEU A 92 -21.01 -4.98 -14.94
N GLY A 93 -21.02 -4.60 -13.67
CA GLY A 93 -21.90 -5.22 -12.68
C GLY A 93 -21.37 -6.57 -12.18
N ASP A 94 -22.25 -7.37 -11.58
CA ASP A 94 -21.85 -8.63 -10.94
C ASP A 94 -21.99 -9.85 -11.86
N TYR A 95 -22.70 -9.72 -12.98
CA TYR A 95 -23.11 -10.84 -13.83
C TYR A 95 -22.82 -10.56 -15.29
N TRP A 96 -22.36 -11.59 -16.00
CA TRP A 96 -21.90 -11.51 -17.38
C TRP A 96 -21.90 -12.91 -18.02
N ILE A 97 -21.66 -13.00 -19.32
CA ILE A 97 -21.55 -14.28 -20.01
C ILE A 97 -20.08 -14.68 -20.10
N SER A 98 -19.77 -15.89 -19.64
CA SER A 98 -18.47 -16.52 -19.84
C SER A 98 -18.66 -18.03 -19.96
N THR A 99 -18.62 -18.55 -21.19
CA THR A 99 -18.83 -19.98 -21.48
C THR A 99 -17.65 -20.83 -21.01
N GLU A 100 -17.76 -22.16 -21.13
CA GLU A 100 -16.69 -23.10 -20.78
C GLU A 100 -16.20 -23.80 -22.03
N ASP A 101 -14.88 -24.02 -22.12
CA ASP A 101 -14.20 -24.49 -23.34
C ASP A 101 -14.82 -25.74 -24.00
N HIS A 102 -15.51 -26.59 -23.25
CA HIS A 102 -16.03 -27.87 -23.73
C HIS A 102 -17.53 -27.89 -24.02
N LEU A 103 -18.23 -26.76 -23.85
CA LEU A 103 -19.66 -26.65 -24.03
C LEU A 103 -19.98 -25.83 -25.28
N THR A 104 -20.99 -26.26 -26.04
CA THR A 104 -21.45 -25.54 -27.23
C THR A 104 -22.88 -25.05 -27.06
N GLY A 105 -23.24 -23.95 -27.74
CA GLY A 105 -24.57 -23.37 -27.74
C GLY A 105 -24.65 -22.02 -28.44
N THR A 106 -25.82 -21.40 -28.34
CA THR A 106 -26.04 -20.01 -28.76
C THR A 106 -26.88 -19.26 -27.74
N LEU A 107 -26.77 -17.93 -27.74
CA LEU A 107 -27.61 -17.03 -26.95
C LEU A 107 -28.14 -15.94 -27.89
N THR A 108 -29.46 -15.87 -28.04
CA THR A 108 -30.10 -14.95 -29.00
C THR A 108 -31.03 -13.99 -28.30
N SER A 109 -30.87 -12.68 -28.53
CA SER A 109 -31.77 -11.67 -27.96
C SER A 109 -33.16 -11.72 -28.60
N ASP A 110 -34.17 -11.16 -27.94
CA ASP A 110 -35.45 -10.80 -28.57
C ASP A 110 -35.21 -9.80 -29.73
N ASP A 111 -36.17 -9.74 -30.67
CA ASP A 111 -36.11 -8.81 -31.80
C ASP A 111 -36.32 -7.36 -31.32
N PHE A 112 -35.53 -6.42 -31.84
CA PHE A 112 -35.66 -4.98 -31.59
C PHE A 112 -35.58 -4.18 -32.89
N LEU A 113 -35.98 -2.91 -32.84
CA LEU A 113 -35.91 -2.00 -33.98
C LEU A 113 -34.60 -1.21 -33.97
N LEU A 114 -33.93 -1.09 -35.12
CA LEU A 114 -32.79 -0.18 -35.26
C LEU A 114 -33.28 1.25 -35.50
N GLU A 115 -33.25 2.05 -34.43
CA GLU A 115 -33.67 3.45 -34.51
C GLU A 115 -32.58 4.36 -35.08
N PRO A 116 -32.93 5.33 -35.95
CA PRO A 116 -31.97 6.30 -36.52
C PRO A 116 -31.14 7.04 -35.47
N ARG A 117 -31.71 7.26 -34.30
CA ARG A 117 -31.10 8.03 -33.22
C ARG A 117 -29.94 7.30 -32.54
N PHE A 118 -29.88 5.97 -32.64
CA PHE A 118 -28.88 5.14 -31.97
C PHE A 118 -28.12 4.25 -32.98
N PRO A 119 -27.33 4.85 -33.89
CA PRO A 119 -26.74 4.12 -35.01
C PRO A 119 -25.56 3.22 -34.62
N TRP A 120 -25.01 3.35 -33.41
CA TRP A 120 -23.81 2.60 -33.01
C TRP A 120 -24.18 1.40 -32.14
N PHE A 121 -24.03 0.20 -32.70
CA PHE A 121 -24.07 -1.04 -31.93
C PHE A 121 -22.71 -1.27 -31.26
N SER A 122 -22.72 -1.66 -29.99
CA SER A 122 -21.49 -2.07 -29.29
C SER A 122 -21.74 -3.10 -28.20
N CYS A 123 -20.69 -3.83 -27.84
CA CYS A 123 -20.65 -4.70 -26.68
C CYS A 123 -19.23 -4.89 -26.16
N LEU A 124 -19.11 -5.41 -24.94
CA LEU A 124 -17.85 -5.94 -24.41
C LEU A 124 -17.64 -7.37 -24.91
N LEU A 125 -16.41 -7.66 -25.36
CA LEU A 125 -16.06 -8.94 -25.95
C LEU A 125 -14.64 -9.37 -25.57
N GLY A 126 -14.51 -10.59 -25.07
CA GLY A 126 -13.25 -11.28 -24.79
C GLY A 126 -13.33 -12.76 -25.15
N GLY A 127 -12.36 -13.53 -24.69
CA GLY A 127 -12.26 -14.97 -24.96
C GLY A 127 -11.56 -15.29 -26.28
N THR A 128 -11.91 -16.42 -26.87
CA THR A 128 -11.15 -17.05 -27.96
C THR A 128 -11.29 -16.29 -29.29
N HIS A 129 -10.21 -16.21 -30.06
CA HIS A 129 -10.22 -15.61 -31.41
C HIS A 129 -10.57 -16.65 -32.48
N GLU A 130 -11.86 -17.02 -32.56
CA GLU A 130 -12.38 -17.94 -33.58
C GLU A 130 -13.64 -17.36 -34.25
N PRO A 131 -13.47 -16.56 -35.31
CA PRO A 131 -14.61 -16.06 -36.10
C PRO A 131 -15.55 -17.20 -36.52
N HIS A 132 -16.85 -16.91 -36.61
CA HIS A 132 -17.95 -17.83 -36.92
C HIS A 132 -18.27 -18.88 -35.84
N SER A 133 -17.26 -19.51 -35.26
CA SER A 133 -17.43 -20.59 -34.29
C SER A 133 -17.55 -20.08 -32.85
N CYS A 134 -16.93 -18.94 -32.53
CA CYS A 134 -16.96 -18.31 -31.22
C CYS A 134 -17.06 -16.79 -31.40
N SER A 135 -18.28 -16.29 -31.58
CA SER A 135 -18.51 -14.91 -32.05
C SER A 135 -19.83 -14.31 -31.61
N ILE A 136 -19.90 -12.99 -31.64
CA ILE A 136 -21.14 -12.21 -31.62
C ILE A 136 -21.49 -11.70 -33.01
N ALA A 137 -22.79 -11.63 -33.30
CA ALA A 137 -23.31 -11.11 -34.56
C ALA A 137 -24.51 -10.18 -34.33
N LEU A 138 -24.61 -9.12 -35.14
CA LEU A 138 -25.84 -8.36 -35.31
C LEU A 138 -26.55 -8.87 -36.57
N LEU A 139 -27.79 -9.32 -36.39
CA LEU A 139 -28.58 -9.98 -37.42
C LEU A 139 -29.80 -9.14 -37.81
N ILE A 140 -30.00 -8.86 -39.09
CA ILE A 140 -31.17 -8.16 -39.63
C ILE A 140 -32.19 -9.17 -40.15
N LYS A 141 -33.44 -9.08 -39.67
CA LYS A 141 -34.52 -10.00 -40.06
C LYS A 141 -34.79 -9.94 -41.55
N ALA A 142 -34.76 -11.07 -42.24
CA ALA A 142 -35.01 -11.11 -43.68
C ALA A 142 -36.50 -10.88 -43.95
N THR A 143 -36.80 -9.85 -44.73
CA THR A 143 -38.16 -9.53 -45.20
C THR A 143 -38.19 -9.52 -46.73
N PRO A 144 -39.37 -9.66 -47.36
CA PRO A 144 -39.49 -9.45 -48.81
C PRO A 144 -38.98 -8.07 -49.27
N ALA A 145 -39.06 -7.05 -48.40
CA ALA A 145 -38.65 -5.68 -48.71
C ALA A 145 -37.13 -5.51 -48.76
N ASN A 146 -36.40 -6.10 -47.81
CA ASN A 146 -34.95 -5.94 -47.71
C ASN A 146 -34.15 -7.02 -48.46
N SER A 147 -34.78 -8.15 -48.82
CA SER A 147 -34.05 -9.31 -49.36
C SER A 147 -33.35 -9.03 -50.69
N ALA A 148 -33.91 -8.17 -51.54
CA ALA A 148 -33.27 -7.81 -52.81
C ALA A 148 -31.97 -7.00 -52.61
N ALA A 149 -31.88 -6.20 -51.53
CA ALA A 149 -30.74 -5.34 -51.24
C ALA A 149 -29.65 -6.05 -50.43
N LEU A 150 -30.03 -6.96 -49.51
CA LEU A 150 -29.09 -7.57 -48.55
C LEU A 150 -28.55 -8.93 -49.00
N ALA A 151 -29.30 -9.71 -49.79
CA ALA A 151 -28.94 -11.10 -50.09
C ALA A 151 -27.64 -11.29 -50.88
N SER A 152 -27.20 -10.28 -51.64
CA SER A 152 -25.93 -10.34 -52.38
C SER A 152 -24.71 -9.95 -51.53
N SER A 153 -24.94 -9.27 -50.41
CA SER A 153 -23.90 -8.55 -49.67
C SER A 153 -23.63 -9.11 -48.29
N TYR A 154 -24.62 -9.79 -47.69
CA TYR A 154 -24.56 -10.31 -46.33
C TYR A 154 -24.96 -11.78 -46.28
N PRO A 155 -24.23 -12.64 -45.53
CA PRO A 155 -24.57 -14.04 -45.40
C PRO A 155 -25.91 -14.20 -44.66
N ARG A 156 -26.68 -15.23 -45.06
CA ARG A 156 -27.98 -15.54 -44.48
C ARG A 156 -27.81 -16.58 -43.35
N VAL A 157 -28.39 -16.29 -42.20
CA VAL A 157 -28.39 -17.12 -40.99
C VAL A 157 -29.83 -17.54 -40.70
N GLN A 158 -30.06 -18.83 -40.49
CA GLN A 158 -31.37 -19.35 -40.13
C GLN A 158 -31.42 -19.61 -38.62
N LEU A 159 -32.32 -18.92 -37.92
CA LEU A 159 -32.53 -19.11 -36.49
C LEU A 159 -33.73 -20.02 -36.25
N CYS A 160 -33.53 -21.03 -35.40
CA CYS A 160 -34.54 -22.04 -35.10
C CYS A 160 -35.83 -21.36 -34.58
N GLY A 161 -36.96 -21.65 -35.22
CA GLY A 161 -38.26 -21.07 -34.82
C GLY A 161 -38.44 -19.56 -35.08
N ARG A 162 -37.44 -18.85 -35.64
CA ARG A 162 -37.48 -17.39 -35.88
C ARG A 162 -37.33 -16.98 -37.35
N GLY A 163 -36.85 -17.88 -38.20
CA GLY A 163 -36.74 -17.66 -39.65
C GLY A 163 -35.36 -17.19 -40.08
N ASP A 164 -35.30 -16.54 -41.25
CA ASP A 164 -34.04 -16.13 -41.88
C ASP A 164 -33.65 -14.70 -41.48
N TYR A 165 -32.35 -14.49 -41.26
CA TYR A 165 -31.74 -13.20 -40.96
C TYR A 165 -30.49 -12.99 -41.84
N TYR A 166 -30.03 -11.75 -41.99
CA TYR A 166 -28.76 -11.38 -42.62
C TYR A 166 -27.76 -10.95 -41.56
N GLN A 167 -26.57 -11.53 -41.54
CA GLN A 167 -25.50 -11.14 -40.63
C GLN A 167 -24.75 -9.93 -41.17
N VAL A 168 -24.97 -8.78 -40.55
CA VAL A 168 -24.41 -7.49 -41.00
C VAL A 168 -23.17 -7.06 -40.23
N PHE A 169 -22.95 -7.68 -39.07
CA PHE A 169 -21.77 -7.50 -38.24
C PHE A 169 -21.40 -8.82 -37.57
N GLU A 170 -20.11 -9.02 -37.38
CA GLU A 170 -19.55 -10.13 -36.64
C GLU A 170 -18.26 -9.69 -35.94
N ALA A 171 -18.07 -10.15 -34.72
CA ALA A 171 -16.81 -10.06 -34.01
C ALA A 171 -16.58 -11.32 -33.16
N SER A 172 -15.32 -11.73 -33.02
CA SER A 172 -14.90 -12.78 -32.07
C SER A 172 -14.02 -12.18 -30.98
N GLY A 173 -13.71 -12.97 -29.96
CA GLY A 173 -12.69 -12.61 -28.98
C GLY A 173 -11.33 -12.35 -29.62
N HIS A 174 -10.35 -11.98 -28.81
CA HIS A 174 -8.99 -11.64 -29.28
C HIS A 174 -7.90 -12.53 -28.66
N GLY A 175 -8.30 -13.69 -28.12
CA GLY A 175 -7.39 -14.63 -27.46
C GLY A 175 -7.01 -14.18 -26.04
N SER A 176 -7.87 -13.41 -25.38
CA SER A 176 -7.64 -12.93 -24.01
C SER A 176 -8.97 -12.77 -23.26
N GLU A 177 -8.92 -13.05 -21.95
CA GLU A 177 -10.06 -12.87 -21.05
C GLU A 177 -10.47 -11.41 -20.89
N LEU A 178 -9.52 -10.48 -21.00
CA LEU A 178 -9.80 -9.04 -20.94
C LEU A 178 -10.77 -8.66 -22.05
N MET A 179 -11.96 -8.21 -21.66
CA MET A 179 -12.97 -7.76 -22.59
C MET A 179 -12.62 -6.37 -23.10
N ARG A 180 -12.85 -6.18 -24.40
CA ARG A 180 -12.74 -4.88 -25.08
C ARG A 180 -14.07 -4.52 -25.71
N ARG A 181 -14.32 -3.23 -25.83
CA ARG A 181 -15.48 -2.74 -26.57
C ARG A 181 -15.29 -2.93 -28.07
N VAL A 182 -16.24 -3.60 -28.70
CA VAL A 182 -16.37 -3.66 -30.16
C VAL A 182 -17.53 -2.77 -30.58
N ALA A 183 -17.40 -2.09 -31.72
CA ALA A 183 -18.40 -1.13 -32.17
C ALA A 183 -18.64 -1.22 -33.69
N PHE A 184 -19.90 -1.10 -34.10
CA PHE A 184 -20.36 -1.15 -35.48
C PHE A 184 -21.37 -0.05 -35.78
N ASN A 185 -21.22 0.62 -36.92
CA ASN A 185 -22.19 1.62 -37.38
C ASN A 185 -23.31 0.94 -38.17
N ALA A 186 -24.48 0.82 -37.55
CA ALA A 186 -25.68 0.20 -38.08
C ALA A 186 -26.61 1.18 -38.84
N ALA A 187 -26.19 2.44 -39.08
CA ALA A 187 -27.04 3.46 -39.72
C ALA A 187 -27.62 3.05 -41.09
N SER A 188 -26.96 2.17 -41.83
CA SER A 188 -27.46 1.67 -43.13
C SER A 188 -28.65 0.71 -43.02
N PHE A 189 -29.02 0.29 -41.81
CA PHE A 189 -30.12 -0.64 -41.52
C PHE A 189 -31.21 0.00 -40.65
N GLU A 190 -31.28 1.33 -40.67
CA GLU A 190 -32.33 2.09 -39.98
C GLU A 190 -33.74 1.58 -40.33
N GLY A 191 -34.56 1.37 -39.30
CA GLY A 191 -35.95 0.93 -39.45
C GLY A 191 -36.11 -0.59 -39.67
N GLU A 192 -35.02 -1.34 -39.78
CA GLU A 192 -35.06 -2.80 -39.86
C GLU A 192 -35.21 -3.44 -38.47
N GLN A 193 -35.84 -4.61 -38.40
CA GLN A 193 -35.82 -5.44 -37.20
C GLN A 193 -34.51 -6.21 -37.10
N ALA A 194 -33.87 -6.16 -35.93
CA ALA A 194 -32.61 -6.82 -35.66
C ALA A 194 -32.68 -7.69 -34.40
N CYS A 195 -31.74 -8.63 -34.26
CA CYS A 195 -31.44 -9.29 -33.00
C CYS A 195 -29.92 -9.49 -32.85
N ILE A 196 -29.48 -9.72 -31.63
CA ILE A 196 -28.10 -10.08 -31.31
C ILE A 196 -28.01 -11.59 -31.18
N HIS A 197 -26.96 -12.18 -31.75
CA HIS A 197 -26.71 -13.61 -31.70
C HIS A 197 -25.29 -13.88 -31.24
N VAL A 198 -25.15 -14.53 -30.09
CA VAL A 198 -23.89 -14.98 -29.51
C VAL A 198 -23.75 -16.48 -29.78
N VAL A 199 -22.59 -16.89 -30.29
CA VAL A 199 -22.30 -18.26 -30.69
C VAL A 199 -21.06 -18.73 -29.96
N ASP A 200 -21.16 -19.91 -29.37
CA ASP A 200 -20.00 -20.70 -28.96
C ASP A 200 -20.21 -22.15 -29.42
N ASN A 201 -19.61 -22.51 -30.54
CA ASN A 201 -19.65 -23.85 -31.13
C ASN A 201 -18.27 -24.50 -31.12
N THR A 202 -17.39 -24.04 -30.21
CA THR A 202 -16.03 -24.57 -30.06
C THR A 202 -15.97 -25.56 -28.91
N THR A 203 -15.07 -26.53 -28.98
CA THR A 203 -14.84 -27.50 -27.88
C THR A 203 -13.49 -27.31 -27.21
N SER A 204 -12.81 -26.22 -27.52
CA SER A 204 -11.53 -25.83 -26.94
C SER A 204 -11.43 -24.34 -26.65
N GLY A 205 -12.52 -23.60 -26.83
CA GLY A 205 -12.57 -22.15 -26.67
C GLY A 205 -13.87 -21.72 -26.03
N HIS A 206 -13.91 -20.48 -25.61
CA HIS A 206 -15.05 -19.89 -24.95
C HIS A 206 -15.21 -18.42 -25.38
N ILE A 207 -16.39 -17.87 -25.12
CA ILE A 207 -16.73 -16.48 -25.36
C ILE A 207 -17.07 -15.77 -24.06
N ASN A 208 -16.56 -14.55 -23.93
CA ASN A 208 -16.86 -13.65 -22.85
C ASN A 208 -17.57 -12.41 -23.42
N VAL A 209 -18.81 -12.15 -22.98
CA VAL A 209 -19.56 -10.98 -23.47
C VAL A 209 -20.36 -10.30 -22.37
N ASP A 210 -20.51 -8.99 -22.53
CA ASP A 210 -21.30 -8.15 -21.64
C ASP A 210 -21.73 -6.85 -22.34
N ASP A 211 -22.63 -6.10 -21.70
CA ASP A 211 -22.94 -4.70 -21.99
C ASP A 211 -23.28 -4.39 -23.46
N PHE A 212 -24.33 -5.03 -23.99
CA PHE A 212 -24.80 -4.75 -25.36
C PHE A 212 -25.62 -3.46 -25.42
N GLN A 213 -25.17 -2.51 -26.24
CA GLN A 213 -25.76 -1.17 -26.31
C GLN A 213 -26.01 -0.71 -27.75
N LEU A 214 -27.05 0.12 -27.93
CA LEU A 214 -27.19 1.04 -29.06
C LEU A 214 -27.01 2.48 -28.59
N THR A 215 -25.98 3.17 -29.10
CA THR A 215 -25.61 4.53 -28.69
C THR A 215 -25.72 5.54 -29.83
N THR A 216 -25.89 6.81 -29.47
CA THR A 216 -25.94 7.94 -30.41
C THR A 216 -24.58 8.19 -31.05
N GLU A 217 -23.52 8.14 -30.23
CA GLU A 217 -22.14 8.40 -30.64
C GLU A 217 -21.34 7.10 -30.66
N LYS A 218 -20.25 7.09 -31.44
CA LYS A 218 -19.32 5.97 -31.46
C LYS A 218 -18.71 5.83 -30.06
N PRO A 219 -18.82 4.67 -29.41
CA PRO A 219 -18.20 4.48 -28.11
C PRO A 219 -16.67 4.47 -28.24
N GLU A 220 -16.00 4.82 -27.15
CA GLU A 220 -14.54 4.80 -27.09
C GLU A 220 -14.02 3.36 -27.18
N THR A 221 -12.98 3.16 -27.98
CA THR A 221 -12.35 1.86 -28.23
C THR A 221 -10.84 2.05 -28.24
N LEU A 222 -10.09 1.23 -27.51
CA LEU A 222 -8.62 1.25 -27.52
C LEU A 222 -8.08 0.39 -28.67
N ALA A 223 -6.94 0.79 -29.25
CA ALA A 223 -6.21 -0.02 -30.22
C ALA A 223 -5.63 -1.28 -29.55
N GLU A 224 -5.63 -2.42 -30.26
CA GLU A 224 -5.17 -3.73 -29.74
C GLU A 224 -3.73 -3.68 -29.18
N GLU A 225 -2.87 -2.81 -29.73
CA GLU A 225 -1.46 -2.64 -29.34
C GLU A 225 -1.25 -2.01 -27.95
N LEU A 226 -2.29 -1.46 -27.30
CA LEU A 226 -2.21 -0.80 -25.98
C LEU A 226 -2.47 -1.74 -24.78
N GLY A 227 -2.46 -3.06 -24.97
CA GLY A 227 -2.76 -4.04 -23.92
C GLY A 227 -4.25 -4.03 -23.52
N ALA A 228 -5.11 -3.79 -24.51
CA ALA A 228 -6.41 -3.13 -24.43
C ALA A 228 -7.57 -4.01 -23.93
N GLY A 229 -7.80 -4.00 -22.62
CA GLY A 229 -9.15 -4.11 -22.09
C GLY A 229 -9.98 -2.85 -22.41
N ASP A 230 -11.27 -2.86 -22.09
CA ASP A 230 -12.15 -1.69 -22.25
C ASP A 230 -11.59 -0.43 -21.54
N PRO A 231 -11.72 0.77 -22.13
CA PRO A 231 -11.25 2.02 -21.52
C PRO A 231 -11.82 2.32 -20.11
N ALA A 232 -12.98 1.76 -19.75
CA ALA A 232 -13.60 1.86 -18.44
C ALA A 232 -13.34 0.63 -17.55
N ALA A 233 -12.65 -0.41 -18.05
CA ALA A 233 -12.31 -1.58 -17.24
C ALA A 233 -11.43 -1.20 -16.04
N PRO A 234 -11.75 -1.67 -14.82
CA PRO A 234 -10.93 -1.42 -13.65
C PRO A 234 -9.49 -1.88 -13.84
N VAL A 235 -8.53 -1.14 -13.29
CA VAL A 235 -7.14 -1.60 -13.22
C VAL A 235 -6.94 -2.54 -12.04
N TRP A 236 -6.00 -3.47 -12.17
CA TRP A 236 -5.60 -4.39 -11.11
C TRP A 236 -4.21 -4.01 -10.59
N GLY A 237 -4.03 -4.04 -9.27
CA GLY A 237 -2.77 -3.71 -8.61
C GLY A 237 -3.00 -2.76 -7.43
N PHE A 238 -2.04 -2.69 -6.53
CA PHE A 238 -2.16 -1.84 -5.35
C PHE A 238 -1.55 -0.45 -5.56
N ALA A 239 -2.03 0.51 -4.76
CA ALA A 239 -1.49 1.84 -4.64
C ALA A 239 -0.72 1.98 -3.34
N ASP A 240 0.48 2.55 -3.44
CA ASP A 240 1.08 3.26 -2.31
C ASP A 240 0.68 4.73 -2.39
N MET A 241 -0.17 5.14 -1.47
CA MET A 241 -0.82 6.45 -1.46
C MET A 241 0.07 7.53 -0.84
N HIS A 242 1.22 7.18 -0.27
CA HIS A 242 2.07 8.12 0.44
C HIS A 242 3.53 7.63 0.60
N SER A 243 4.49 8.29 -0.07
CA SER A 243 5.92 7.95 -0.03
C SER A 243 6.82 9.14 -0.43
N HIS A 244 8.12 9.09 -0.08
CA HIS A 244 9.08 10.18 -0.32
C HIS A 244 10.38 9.76 -1.01
N PRO A 245 10.36 9.46 -2.32
CA PRO A 245 11.56 9.00 -3.02
C PRO A 245 12.71 10.05 -3.02
N MET A 246 12.36 11.35 -2.98
CA MET A 246 13.32 12.46 -3.14
C MET A 246 13.76 13.13 -1.83
N SER A 247 13.51 12.54 -0.64
CA SER A 247 13.85 13.13 0.67
C SER A 247 15.34 13.51 0.84
N HIS A 248 16.23 12.91 0.07
CA HIS A 248 17.66 13.25 0.06
C HIS A 248 17.96 14.68 -0.44
N LEU A 249 17.00 15.32 -1.11
CA LEU A 249 17.05 16.72 -1.52
C LEU A 249 16.30 17.65 -0.56
N ALA A 250 15.64 17.08 0.44
CA ALA A 250 14.94 17.79 1.51
C ALA A 250 15.85 18.00 2.73
N PHE A 251 15.35 18.70 3.75
CA PHE A 251 15.99 18.81 5.06
C PHE A 251 17.44 19.31 5.00
N GLY A 252 17.70 20.24 4.07
CA GLY A 252 19.02 20.79 3.84
C GLY A 252 20.04 19.81 3.21
N GLY A 253 19.61 18.65 2.72
CA GLY A 253 20.43 17.70 1.96
C GLY A 253 21.56 17.03 2.76
N VAL A 254 21.51 17.07 4.09
CA VAL A 254 22.54 16.49 4.98
C VAL A 254 21.97 15.43 5.91
N ILE A 255 20.74 15.61 6.41
CA ILE A 255 20.10 14.67 7.35
C ILE A 255 19.81 13.34 6.66
N PHE A 256 19.22 13.40 5.46
CA PHE A 256 18.79 12.22 4.74
C PHE A 256 19.87 11.74 3.78
N TRP A 257 20.41 10.54 4.02
CA TRP A 257 21.56 10.02 3.27
C TRP A 257 21.19 9.02 2.17
N GLY A 258 21.73 9.23 0.98
CA GLY A 258 21.61 8.33 -0.17
C GLY A 258 20.62 8.83 -1.23
N GLN A 259 20.82 8.45 -2.49
CA GLN A 259 20.04 8.91 -3.65
C GLN A 259 19.10 7.82 -4.16
N SER A 260 17.94 8.20 -4.70
CA SER A 260 16.94 7.26 -5.22
C SER A 260 17.35 6.63 -6.56
N ASP A 261 18.26 7.24 -7.30
CA ASP A 261 18.66 6.76 -8.64
C ASP A 261 20.18 6.91 -8.87
N GLY A 262 20.67 6.34 -9.96
CA GLY A 262 22.07 6.36 -10.38
C GLY A 262 22.85 5.09 -9.99
N PRO A 263 24.16 5.02 -10.31
CA PRO A 263 24.99 3.86 -9.95
C PRO A 263 24.98 3.61 -8.44
N ILE A 264 24.63 2.37 -8.04
CA ILE A 264 24.38 2.01 -6.64
C ILE A 264 25.53 2.37 -5.70
N GLU A 265 26.79 2.27 -6.15
CA GLU A 265 27.97 2.59 -5.36
C GLU A 265 28.11 4.09 -5.02
N LYS A 266 27.42 4.95 -5.78
CA LYS A 266 27.33 6.39 -5.55
C LYS A 266 26.01 6.80 -4.93
N ALA A 267 24.94 6.08 -5.25
CA ALA A 267 23.60 6.33 -4.74
C ALA A 267 23.50 5.93 -3.27
N LEU A 268 24.05 4.77 -2.90
CA LEU A 268 23.94 4.21 -1.55
C LEU A 268 25.31 3.98 -0.87
N PRO A 269 26.23 4.95 -0.82
CA PRO A 269 27.56 4.78 -0.24
C PRO A 269 27.48 4.72 1.29
N TRP A 270 28.58 4.35 1.95
CA TRP A 270 28.70 4.46 3.40
C TRP A 270 28.34 5.87 3.92
N CYS A 271 27.58 5.95 5.01
CA CYS A 271 27.05 7.22 5.52
C CYS A 271 28.00 7.98 6.45
N THR A 272 29.20 7.42 6.73
CA THR A 272 30.23 8.07 7.56
C THR A 272 30.52 9.53 7.19
N PRO A 273 30.54 9.95 5.90
CA PRO A 273 30.76 11.35 5.55
C PRO A 273 29.70 12.32 6.12
N ALA A 274 28.42 11.90 6.17
CA ALA A 274 27.32 12.70 6.71
C ALA A 274 27.06 12.43 8.19
N HIS A 275 27.07 11.18 8.63
CA HIS A 275 26.67 10.80 9.99
C HIS A 275 27.84 10.57 10.94
N GLY A 276 29.08 10.76 10.48
CA GLY A 276 30.28 10.57 11.30
C GLY A 276 30.64 9.11 11.54
N VAL A 277 31.74 8.89 12.27
CA VAL A 277 32.25 7.54 12.56
C VAL A 277 31.25 6.81 13.45
N GLY A 278 30.80 5.63 13.01
CA GLY A 278 29.79 4.85 13.73
C GLY A 278 28.45 5.57 13.89
N GLY A 279 28.12 6.53 13.02
CA GLY A 279 26.85 7.27 13.09
C GLY A 279 26.79 8.26 14.27
N THR A 280 27.90 8.50 14.96
CA THR A 280 27.97 9.32 16.18
C THR A 280 27.84 10.82 15.94
N GLY A 281 27.89 11.26 14.69
CA GLY A 281 28.05 12.66 14.31
C GLY A 281 29.47 13.22 14.47
N ILE A 282 30.42 12.44 15.02
CA ILE A 282 31.82 12.87 15.23
C ILE A 282 32.65 12.58 13.98
N ALA A 283 33.52 13.52 13.60
CA ALA A 283 34.47 13.41 12.48
C ALA A 283 33.84 13.16 11.10
N GLY A 284 32.53 13.36 10.95
CA GLY A 284 31.87 13.48 9.64
C GLY A 284 32.17 14.85 9.03
N LYS A 285 32.32 14.92 7.71
CA LYS A 285 32.57 16.19 7.00
C LYS A 285 31.41 17.18 7.21
N ASP A 286 30.20 16.64 7.29
CA ASP A 286 28.96 17.39 7.51
C ASP A 286 28.24 16.96 8.82
N GLY A 287 28.89 16.16 9.66
CA GLY A 287 28.28 15.52 10.83
C GLY A 287 27.98 16.46 11.99
N ASN A 288 26.88 16.17 12.69
CA ASN A 288 26.49 16.82 13.94
C ASN A 288 26.18 15.74 14.97
N VAL A 289 26.59 15.91 16.23
CA VAL A 289 26.31 14.96 17.32
C VAL A 289 24.80 14.69 17.48
N ILE A 290 23.94 15.64 17.10
CA ILE A 290 22.49 15.46 17.14
C ILE A 290 22.01 14.43 16.09
N MET A 291 22.77 14.18 15.02
CA MET A 291 22.48 13.12 14.04
C MET A 291 22.45 11.72 14.66
N SER A 292 23.23 11.49 15.71
CA SER A 292 23.26 10.22 16.44
C SER A 292 21.95 9.88 17.14
N PHE A 293 21.02 10.84 17.26
CA PHE A 293 19.74 10.68 17.93
C PHE A 293 18.58 10.34 16.97
N PHE A 294 18.73 10.56 15.65
CA PHE A 294 17.65 10.31 14.68
C PHE A 294 17.46 8.83 14.35
N GLU A 295 18.55 8.07 14.24
CA GLU A 295 18.52 6.65 13.86
C GLU A 295 18.40 5.71 15.06
N GLN A 296 18.41 6.19 16.32
CA GLN A 296 18.68 5.38 17.52
C GLN A 296 18.05 3.99 17.51
N THR A 297 18.88 3.02 17.12
CA THR A 297 18.58 1.59 17.03
C THR A 297 19.03 0.83 18.28
N GLY A 298 19.08 1.42 19.48
CA GLY A 298 19.38 0.67 20.70
C GLY A 298 19.86 1.47 21.92
N TYR A 299 19.56 0.90 23.09
CA TYR A 299 19.94 1.16 24.49
C TYR A 299 20.89 2.31 24.87
N GLY A 300 20.47 3.07 25.89
CA GLY A 300 21.39 3.78 26.79
C GLY A 300 22.15 4.95 26.17
N LEU A 301 23.38 5.19 26.65
CA LEU A 301 24.29 6.24 26.17
C LEU A 301 25.03 5.82 24.87
N ASP A 302 24.63 4.74 24.20
CA ASP A 302 25.28 4.27 22.97
C ASP A 302 24.90 5.19 21.79
N VAL A 303 25.72 6.22 21.62
CA VAL A 303 25.62 7.23 20.57
C VAL A 303 26.00 6.58 19.22
N GLY A 304 25.06 6.51 18.26
CA GLY A 304 25.36 6.21 16.85
C GLY A 304 24.55 5.08 16.19
N HIS A 305 24.97 4.66 15.00
CA HIS A 305 24.41 3.55 14.21
C HIS A 305 25.47 2.94 13.28
N TYR A 306 25.26 1.70 12.83
CA TYR A 306 26.10 1.09 11.81
C TYR A 306 25.99 1.83 10.47
N VAL A 307 27.13 2.20 9.89
CA VAL A 307 27.22 3.18 8.78
C VAL A 307 27.34 2.59 7.38
N GLY A 308 27.46 1.27 7.24
CA GLY A 308 27.79 0.64 5.98
C GLY A 308 26.62 0.62 5.01
N GLY A 309 26.83 1.26 3.86
CA GLY A 309 26.02 1.12 2.65
C GLY A 309 26.70 0.17 1.66
N TYR A 310 26.61 0.45 0.37
CA TYR A 310 27.24 -0.34 -0.69
C TYR A 310 28.76 -0.54 -0.48
N PRO A 311 29.32 -1.74 -0.79
CA PRO A 311 28.60 -2.96 -1.20
C PRO A 311 28.09 -3.81 -0.03
N GLN A 312 28.45 -3.50 1.21
CA GLN A 312 28.22 -4.38 2.37
C GLN A 312 26.79 -4.36 2.88
N PHE A 313 26.16 -3.18 2.97
CA PHE A 313 24.83 -2.98 3.56
C PHE A 313 24.65 -3.59 4.96
N ASP A 314 25.72 -3.65 5.76
CA ASP A 314 25.71 -4.11 7.16
C ASP A 314 25.16 -3.04 8.13
N GLY A 315 25.11 -1.78 7.69
CA GLY A 315 24.51 -0.68 8.42
C GLY A 315 23.05 -0.45 8.09
N TRP A 316 22.78 -0.10 6.85
CA TRP A 316 21.47 0.27 6.33
C TRP A 316 21.34 -0.27 4.89
N PRO A 317 20.12 -0.46 4.36
CA PRO A 317 18.84 -0.19 5.00
C PRO A 317 18.40 -1.31 5.98
N LYS A 318 17.59 -0.95 6.96
CA LYS A 318 16.93 -1.83 7.96
C LYS A 318 15.50 -1.35 8.18
N PHE A 319 14.62 -2.19 8.73
CA PHE A 319 13.25 -1.77 9.05
C PHE A 319 13.19 -0.63 10.08
N THR A 320 14.26 -0.40 10.84
CA THR A 320 14.41 0.69 11.80
C THR A 320 15.04 1.95 11.23
N THR A 321 15.49 1.92 9.97
CA THR A 321 16.09 3.08 9.29
C THR A 321 15.08 4.21 9.17
N ILE A 322 15.55 5.44 9.34
CA ILE A 322 14.71 6.66 9.35
C ILE A 322 15.33 7.76 8.48
N VAL A 323 16.66 7.88 8.45
CA VAL A 323 17.40 8.97 7.77
C VAL A 323 18.30 8.47 6.64
N HIS A 324 18.07 7.26 6.14
CA HIS A 324 18.76 6.75 4.95
C HIS A 324 17.77 6.32 3.87
N GLN A 325 18.24 6.38 2.63
CA GLN A 325 17.47 6.04 1.44
C GLN A 325 16.99 4.57 1.46
N GLN A 326 15.67 4.39 1.38
CA GLN A 326 14.99 3.09 1.33
C GLN A 326 14.17 2.91 0.03
N MET A 327 14.23 3.86 -0.91
CA MET A 327 13.56 3.87 -2.21
C MET A 327 14.55 4.01 -3.39
N TYR A 328 15.63 3.24 -3.38
CA TYR A 328 16.47 3.10 -4.58
C TYR A 328 15.66 2.54 -5.76
N ILE A 329 16.00 2.94 -6.99
CA ILE A 329 15.19 2.66 -8.18
C ILE A 329 14.93 1.17 -8.40
N ASP A 330 15.91 0.30 -8.15
CA ASP A 330 15.72 -1.16 -8.25
C ASP A 330 14.71 -1.69 -7.23
N TRP A 331 14.60 -1.05 -6.07
CA TRP A 331 13.61 -1.39 -5.05
C TRP A 331 12.21 -0.90 -5.44
N ILE A 332 12.09 0.31 -6.02
CA ILE A 332 10.81 0.77 -6.61
C ILE A 332 10.37 -0.17 -7.73
N LYS A 333 11.31 -0.53 -8.63
CA LYS A 333 11.06 -1.48 -9.73
C LYS A 333 10.63 -2.85 -9.21
N ARG A 334 11.27 -3.37 -8.16
CA ARG A 334 10.85 -4.64 -7.53
C ARG A 334 9.45 -4.55 -6.94
N ALA A 335 9.10 -3.45 -6.27
CA ALA A 335 7.72 -3.26 -5.77
C ALA A 335 6.69 -3.26 -6.92
N TYR A 336 7.01 -2.60 -8.04
CA TYR A 336 6.23 -2.65 -9.28
C TYR A 336 6.14 -4.06 -9.87
N GLU A 337 7.25 -4.79 -10.00
CA GLU A 337 7.26 -6.18 -10.47
C GLU A 337 6.48 -7.11 -9.53
N GLY A 338 6.28 -6.69 -8.27
CA GLY A 338 5.47 -7.34 -7.26
C GLY A 338 4.04 -6.80 -7.09
N GLY A 339 3.56 -5.94 -7.98
CA GLY A 339 2.13 -5.60 -8.09
C GLY A 339 1.76 -4.17 -7.75
N LEU A 340 2.72 -3.33 -7.38
CA LEU A 340 2.51 -1.89 -7.26
C LEU A 340 2.18 -1.32 -8.65
N ARG A 341 1.11 -0.54 -8.76
CA ARG A 341 0.70 0.08 -10.03
C ARG A 341 0.52 1.59 -9.94
N LEU A 342 0.32 2.12 -8.74
CA LEU A 342 0.26 3.55 -8.49
C LEU A 342 1.11 3.89 -7.26
N MET A 343 1.91 4.95 -7.36
CA MET A 343 2.71 5.48 -6.25
C MET A 343 2.52 6.99 -6.17
N VAL A 344 2.18 7.51 -5.00
CA VAL A 344 2.21 8.96 -4.75
C VAL A 344 3.58 9.33 -4.19
N ALA A 345 4.30 10.18 -4.93
CA ALA A 345 5.61 10.69 -4.57
C ALA A 345 5.47 12.11 -4.02
N HIS A 346 5.49 12.23 -2.69
CA HIS A 346 5.42 13.51 -2.00
C HIS A 346 6.80 14.15 -1.90
N ALA A 347 6.91 15.41 -2.37
CA ALA A 347 7.99 16.27 -1.95
C ALA A 347 7.78 16.66 -0.48
N VAL A 348 8.80 16.45 0.35
CA VAL A 348 8.74 16.69 1.80
C VAL A 348 9.77 17.69 2.25
N ASN A 349 9.49 18.47 3.29
CA ASN A 349 10.48 19.31 3.94
C ASN A 349 9.99 19.77 5.32
N ASN A 350 10.95 20.10 6.18
CA ASN A 350 10.72 20.78 7.44
C ASN A 350 11.81 21.87 7.57
N GLU A 351 11.41 23.15 7.56
CA GLU A 351 12.37 24.25 7.57
C GLU A 351 13.24 24.23 8.85
N ALA A 352 12.73 23.74 9.99
CA ALA A 352 13.50 23.65 11.23
C ALA A 352 14.69 22.69 11.09
N LEU A 353 14.43 21.50 10.56
CA LEU A 353 15.43 20.49 10.27
C LEU A 353 16.41 20.98 9.18
N ALA A 354 15.91 21.64 8.14
CA ALA A 354 16.74 22.15 7.05
C ALA A 354 17.71 23.26 7.51
N ASN A 355 17.27 24.17 8.39
CA ASN A 355 18.08 25.28 8.88
C ASN A 355 19.03 24.88 10.03
N GLN A 356 18.81 23.73 10.65
CA GLN A 356 19.68 23.19 11.68
C GLN A 356 20.70 22.21 11.07
N TYR A 357 21.65 21.72 11.89
CA TYR A 357 22.52 20.59 11.54
C TYR A 357 23.43 20.71 10.29
N ASN A 358 23.95 21.90 10.00
CA ASN A 358 24.83 22.17 8.84
C ASN A 358 24.17 21.92 7.46
N GLY A 359 22.83 22.00 7.38
CA GLY A 359 22.10 21.89 6.12
C GLY A 359 22.60 22.87 5.06
N ARG A 360 22.34 22.55 3.79
CA ARG A 360 22.62 23.33 2.59
C ARG A 360 21.31 23.69 1.89
N PRO A 361 21.24 24.81 1.14
CA PRO A 361 20.03 25.15 0.40
C PRO A 361 19.59 24.02 -0.55
N PRO A 362 18.27 23.86 -0.79
CA PRO A 362 17.19 24.74 -0.33
C PRO A 362 16.80 24.51 1.15
N TYR A 363 16.46 25.60 1.83
CA TYR A 363 15.97 25.58 3.21
C TYR A 363 14.46 25.79 3.31
N ASP A 364 13.92 26.64 2.44
CA ASP A 364 12.49 26.95 2.37
C ASP A 364 11.71 25.87 1.62
N ASP A 365 10.47 25.67 2.04
CA ASP A 365 9.60 24.62 1.53
C ASP A 365 9.34 24.77 0.02
N LYS A 366 9.12 25.98 -0.48
CA LYS A 366 8.86 26.23 -1.91
C LYS A 366 9.99 25.75 -2.81
N THR A 367 11.23 26.14 -2.51
CA THR A 367 12.38 25.73 -3.32
C THR A 367 12.69 24.24 -3.15
N ALA A 368 12.47 23.68 -1.96
CA ALA A 368 12.60 22.24 -1.72
C ALA A 368 11.59 21.41 -2.52
N ILE A 369 10.33 21.88 -2.61
CA ILE A 369 9.29 21.27 -3.46
C ILE A 369 9.73 21.29 -4.92
N GLU A 370 10.07 22.46 -5.47
CA GLU A 370 10.48 22.60 -6.88
C GLU A 370 11.67 21.68 -7.22
N THR A 371 12.64 21.58 -6.31
CA THR A 371 13.84 20.73 -6.48
C THR A 371 13.50 19.25 -6.51
N GLN A 372 12.70 18.78 -5.54
CA GLN A 372 12.31 17.36 -5.46
C GLN A 372 11.40 16.95 -6.61
N ILE A 373 10.47 17.80 -7.02
CA ILE A 373 9.56 17.51 -8.14
C ILE A 373 10.32 17.46 -9.47
N ALA A 374 11.30 18.34 -9.68
CA ALA A 374 12.16 18.27 -10.85
C ALA A 374 12.95 16.95 -10.88
N ALA A 375 13.53 16.54 -9.74
CA ALA A 375 14.27 15.28 -9.62
C ALA A 375 13.39 14.04 -9.86
N MET A 376 12.16 14.02 -9.31
CA MET A 376 11.23 12.91 -9.55
C MET A 376 10.83 12.82 -11.03
N LYS A 377 10.59 13.95 -11.71
CA LYS A 377 10.33 13.98 -13.15
C LYS A 377 11.52 13.48 -13.97
N GLU A 378 12.74 13.85 -13.58
CA GLU A 378 13.97 13.39 -14.22
C GLU A 378 14.15 11.87 -14.06
N GLN A 379 13.98 11.34 -12.84
CA GLN A 379 14.03 9.89 -12.59
C GLN A 379 12.96 9.14 -13.41
N ALA A 380 11.72 9.62 -13.44
CA ALA A 380 10.69 9.01 -14.27
C ALA A 380 11.04 9.04 -15.77
N ALA A 381 11.70 10.10 -16.25
CA ALA A 381 12.15 10.18 -17.64
C ALA A 381 13.31 9.21 -17.95
N HIS A 382 14.23 8.98 -17.00
CA HIS A 382 15.30 7.99 -17.13
C HIS A 382 14.78 6.55 -17.20
N HIS A 383 13.64 6.28 -16.57
CA HIS A 383 13.03 4.95 -16.43
C HIS A 383 11.66 4.85 -17.14
N GLN A 384 11.48 5.63 -18.20
CA GLN A 384 10.20 5.77 -18.93
C GLN A 384 9.67 4.47 -19.56
N ASP A 385 10.51 3.44 -19.66
CA ASP A 385 10.13 2.12 -20.17
C ASP A 385 9.18 1.37 -19.23
N TRP A 386 9.24 1.64 -17.92
CA TRP A 386 8.39 0.96 -16.93
C TRP A 386 7.73 1.89 -15.90
N MET A 387 8.01 3.19 -15.86
CA MET A 387 7.29 4.17 -15.02
C MET A 387 6.99 5.48 -15.76
N GLU A 388 5.96 6.20 -15.35
CA GLU A 388 5.56 7.48 -15.96
C GLU A 388 4.81 8.38 -14.96
N ILE A 389 4.97 9.70 -15.05
CA ILE A 389 4.21 10.66 -14.24
C ILE A 389 2.77 10.77 -14.77
N ALA A 390 1.79 10.59 -13.89
CA ALA A 390 0.37 10.78 -14.18
C ALA A 390 -0.08 12.19 -13.76
N TYR A 391 -0.62 12.96 -14.70
CA TYR A 391 -1.16 14.31 -14.45
C TYR A 391 -2.69 14.35 -14.42
N THR A 392 -3.34 13.26 -14.79
CA THR A 392 -4.80 13.08 -14.76
C THR A 392 -5.12 11.63 -14.37
N PRO A 393 -6.33 11.32 -13.87
CA PRO A 393 -6.75 9.94 -13.66
C PRO A 393 -6.73 9.12 -14.96
N ALA A 394 -7.01 9.76 -16.10
CA ALA A 394 -6.91 9.12 -17.41
C ALA A 394 -5.46 8.72 -17.75
N ASP A 395 -4.47 9.55 -17.41
CA ASP A 395 -3.06 9.17 -17.52
C ASP A 395 -2.73 7.98 -16.64
N ALA A 396 -3.15 7.99 -15.37
CA ALA A 396 -2.89 6.88 -14.46
C ALA A 396 -3.44 5.54 -15.02
N ARG A 397 -4.69 5.53 -15.52
CA ARG A 397 -5.27 4.34 -16.17
C ARG A 397 -4.47 3.89 -17.38
N ARG A 398 -4.13 4.83 -18.27
CA ARG A 398 -3.35 4.56 -19.49
C ARG A 398 -1.99 3.95 -19.15
N ILE A 399 -1.25 4.55 -18.22
CA ILE A 399 0.07 4.12 -17.79
C ILE A 399 0.00 2.70 -17.21
N ILE A 400 -0.95 2.44 -16.32
CA ILE A 400 -1.12 1.10 -15.72
C ILE A 400 -1.49 0.04 -16.77
N ARG A 401 -2.35 0.39 -17.75
CA ARG A 401 -2.71 -0.53 -18.85
C ARG A 401 -1.55 -0.87 -19.76
N GLN A 402 -0.63 0.08 -19.96
CA GLN A 402 0.65 -0.13 -20.63
C GLN A 402 1.64 -0.95 -19.78
N ASN A 403 1.19 -1.47 -18.64
CA ASN A 403 2.00 -2.19 -17.66
C ASN A 403 3.17 -1.35 -17.17
N LYS A 404 2.93 -0.09 -16.82
CA LYS A 404 3.92 0.79 -16.17
C LYS A 404 3.42 1.22 -14.79
N LEU A 405 4.35 1.67 -13.95
CA LEU A 405 4.03 2.34 -12.68
C LEU A 405 3.56 3.78 -12.95
N ALA A 406 2.34 4.10 -12.52
CA ALA A 406 1.84 5.47 -12.52
C ALA A 406 2.32 6.22 -11.27
N VAL A 407 3.07 7.31 -11.47
CA VAL A 407 3.55 8.16 -10.38
C VAL A 407 2.72 9.42 -10.29
N VAL A 408 2.07 9.65 -9.16
CA VAL A 408 1.32 10.87 -8.87
C VAL A 408 2.20 11.79 -8.03
N LEU A 409 2.31 13.06 -8.41
CA LEU A 409 3.12 14.03 -7.68
C LEU A 409 2.34 14.65 -6.54
N GLY A 410 2.92 14.61 -5.34
CA GLY A 410 2.34 15.19 -4.14
C GLY A 410 3.27 16.12 -3.37
N VAL A 411 2.74 16.78 -2.35
CA VAL A 411 3.51 17.68 -1.46
C VAL A 411 3.05 17.51 -0.02
N GLU A 412 4.00 17.44 0.89
CA GLU A 412 3.81 17.41 2.34
C GLU A 412 4.88 18.26 3.03
N VAL A 413 4.53 19.47 3.45
CA VAL A 413 5.47 20.41 4.07
C VAL A 413 4.80 21.17 5.19
N ASP A 414 5.58 21.69 6.14
CA ASP A 414 5.05 22.43 7.28
C ASP A 414 4.42 23.76 6.89
N SER A 415 5.00 24.45 5.90
CA SER A 415 4.57 25.79 5.50
C SER A 415 4.77 26.06 4.02
N LEU A 416 3.72 25.86 3.22
CA LEU A 416 3.70 26.27 1.80
C LEU A 416 4.01 27.76 1.58
N PHE A 417 3.81 28.58 2.62
CA PHE A 417 4.09 30.01 2.61
C PHE A 417 4.76 30.40 3.93
N LYS A 418 5.75 31.30 3.86
CA LYS A 418 6.27 31.90 5.10
C LYS A 418 5.19 32.76 5.72
N ALA A 419 5.14 32.75 7.06
CA ALA A 419 4.21 33.58 7.79
C ALA A 419 4.25 35.05 7.32
N ALA A 420 5.42 35.67 7.17
CA ALA A 420 5.52 37.05 6.68
C ALA A 420 4.93 37.31 5.26
N GLN A 421 4.71 36.27 4.45
CA GLN A 421 4.11 36.39 3.11
C GLN A 421 2.57 36.38 3.14
N LEU A 422 1.94 35.85 4.21
CA LEU A 422 0.49 35.85 4.41
C LEU A 422 0.04 36.75 5.58
N TYR A 423 0.84 36.86 6.65
CA TYR A 423 0.58 37.61 7.88
C TYR A 423 0.91 39.12 7.79
N ALA A 424 0.66 39.73 6.64
CA ALA A 424 0.19 41.13 6.64
C ALA A 424 -1.33 41.21 6.88
N ALA A 425 -2.04 40.08 6.90
CA ALA A 425 -3.48 39.99 7.14
C ALA A 425 -3.79 39.25 8.45
N PRO A 426 -3.87 39.93 9.60
CA PRO A 426 -4.50 39.33 10.76
C PRO A 426 -6.02 39.18 10.51
N SER A 427 -6.71 38.38 11.34
CA SER A 427 -8.17 38.42 11.38
C SER A 427 -8.64 39.87 11.55
N SER A 428 -9.74 40.25 10.89
CA SER A 428 -10.19 41.65 10.76
C SER A 428 -10.17 42.44 12.09
N ALA A 429 -10.36 41.78 13.23
CA ALA A 429 -10.28 42.41 14.56
C ALA A 429 -8.86 42.68 15.07
N SER A 430 -7.90 41.75 14.94
CA SER A 430 -6.51 41.97 15.41
C SER A 430 -5.69 42.79 14.42
N ALA A 431 -6.06 42.74 13.13
CA ALA A 431 -5.54 43.56 12.06
C ALA A 431 -5.95 45.00 12.24
N ALA A 432 -7.25 45.24 12.48
CA ALA A 432 -7.74 46.56 12.82
C ALA A 432 -7.05 47.10 14.08
N MET A 433 -6.86 46.30 15.13
CA MET A 433 -6.14 46.73 16.35
C MET A 433 -4.66 47.09 16.11
N SER A 434 -3.94 46.33 15.28
CA SER A 434 -2.55 46.66 14.93
C SER A 434 -2.45 47.85 13.96
N ALA A 435 -3.36 47.92 12.98
CA ALA A 435 -3.44 48.99 12.00
C ALA A 435 -3.95 50.30 12.62
N LEU A 436 -4.76 50.27 13.68
CA LEU A 436 -5.20 51.43 14.46
C LEU A 436 -4.03 52.20 15.10
N ASN A 437 -2.87 51.55 15.29
CA ASN A 437 -1.67 52.23 15.79
C ASN A 437 -0.98 53.11 14.73
N THR A 438 -1.32 52.94 13.45
CA THR A 438 -0.68 53.62 12.31
C THR A 438 -1.67 54.31 11.35
N ALA A 439 -2.95 53.94 11.40
CA ALA A 439 -4.00 54.47 10.53
C ALA A 439 -4.58 55.77 11.07
N SER A 440 -4.92 56.69 10.17
CA SER A 440 -5.55 57.98 10.51
C SER A 440 -6.98 57.85 11.03
N SER A 441 -7.65 56.72 10.78
CA SER A 441 -9.01 56.42 11.25
C SER A 441 -9.29 54.92 11.32
N LEU A 442 -10.36 54.53 12.02
CA LEU A 442 -10.87 53.14 12.05
C LEU A 442 -11.26 52.64 10.65
N GLN A 443 -11.79 53.53 9.80
CA GLN A 443 -12.18 53.17 8.43
C GLN A 443 -10.96 52.82 7.58
N ASP A 444 -9.86 53.58 7.72
CA ASP A 444 -8.60 53.31 7.02
C ASP A 444 -7.97 51.99 7.48
N ALA A 445 -8.06 51.67 8.77
CA ALA A 445 -7.59 50.41 9.33
C ALA A 445 -8.39 49.20 8.81
N LEU A 446 -9.72 49.35 8.65
CA LEU A 446 -10.58 48.32 8.09
C LEU A 446 -10.30 48.06 6.60
N HIS A 447 -10.15 49.12 5.80
CA HIS A 447 -9.80 48.98 4.38
C HIS A 447 -8.42 48.33 4.18
N ALA A 448 -7.41 48.72 4.95
CA ALA A 448 -6.08 48.11 4.88
C ALA A 448 -6.10 46.62 5.24
N ALA A 449 -6.94 46.20 6.19
CA ALA A 449 -7.11 44.81 6.55
C ALA A 449 -7.82 43.99 5.44
N GLU A 450 -8.82 44.58 4.79
CA GLU A 450 -9.52 43.98 3.64
C GLU A 450 -8.56 43.79 2.44
N ASP A 451 -7.77 44.81 2.10
CA ASP A 451 -6.76 44.74 1.04
C ASP A 451 -5.72 43.65 1.32
N ALA A 452 -5.24 43.54 2.56
CA ALA A 452 -4.28 42.52 2.95
C ALA A 452 -4.86 41.10 2.87
N HIS A 453 -6.11 40.91 3.29
CA HIS A 453 -6.80 39.63 3.18
C HIS A 453 -6.98 39.20 1.71
N GLN A 454 -7.42 40.13 0.85
CA GLN A 454 -7.56 39.85 -0.57
C GLN A 454 -6.23 39.52 -1.25
N LEU A 455 -5.14 40.18 -0.83
CA LEU A 455 -3.79 39.88 -1.30
C LEU A 455 -3.35 38.46 -0.91
N ALA A 456 -3.64 38.03 0.33
CA ALA A 456 -3.34 36.68 0.79
C ALA A 456 -4.10 35.62 -0.04
N GLU A 457 -5.39 35.81 -0.26
CA GLU A 457 -6.20 34.93 -1.13
C GLU A 457 -5.65 34.84 -2.56
N ASN A 458 -5.28 35.98 -3.16
CA ASN A 458 -4.71 36.02 -4.51
C ASN A 458 -3.35 35.31 -4.57
N THR A 459 -2.55 35.44 -3.51
CA THR A 459 -1.25 34.74 -3.39
C THR A 459 -1.45 33.23 -3.28
N ILE A 460 -2.42 32.79 -2.47
CA ILE A 460 -2.81 31.38 -2.35
C ILE A 460 -3.25 30.81 -3.70
N LYS A 461 -4.17 31.49 -4.39
CA LYS A 461 -4.65 31.09 -5.72
C LYS A 461 -3.50 30.96 -6.72
N ALA A 462 -2.64 31.97 -6.81
CA ALA A 462 -1.52 31.97 -7.74
C ALA A 462 -0.53 30.82 -7.47
N TYR A 463 -0.24 30.53 -6.20
CA TYR A 463 0.68 29.45 -5.87
C TYR A 463 0.06 28.06 -6.06
N LEU A 464 -1.22 27.87 -5.73
CA LEU A 464 -1.93 26.62 -6.06
C LEU A 464 -1.96 26.38 -7.58
N GLN A 465 -2.18 27.43 -8.37
CA GLN A 465 -2.07 27.35 -9.83
C GLN A 465 -0.67 26.96 -10.29
N HIS A 466 0.38 27.52 -9.68
CA HIS A 466 1.76 27.13 -9.97
C HIS A 466 2.02 25.65 -9.64
N LEU A 467 1.64 25.20 -8.44
CA LEU A 467 1.76 23.78 -8.05
C LEU A 467 1.02 22.87 -9.03
N TYR A 468 -0.20 23.23 -9.43
CA TYR A 468 -1.05 22.41 -10.29
C TYR A 468 -0.61 22.41 -11.76
N HIS A 469 -0.40 23.59 -12.37
CA HIS A 469 -0.14 23.73 -13.80
C HIS A 469 1.34 23.61 -14.16
N ASP A 470 2.24 24.20 -13.37
CA ASP A 470 3.67 24.24 -13.71
C ASP A 470 4.41 23.02 -13.14
N LEU A 471 4.13 22.68 -11.87
CA LEU A 471 4.77 21.54 -11.22
C LEU A 471 4.01 20.23 -11.43
N GLY A 472 2.70 20.27 -11.71
CA GLY A 472 1.90 19.07 -11.95
C GLY A 472 1.50 18.32 -10.68
N ILE A 473 1.46 19.00 -9.53
CA ILE A 473 1.01 18.44 -8.25
C ILE A 473 -0.49 18.11 -8.29
N ARG A 474 -0.87 16.98 -7.71
CA ARG A 474 -2.26 16.51 -7.65
C ARG A 474 -2.75 16.14 -6.25
N HIS A 475 -1.84 15.79 -5.35
CA HIS A 475 -2.16 15.37 -3.98
C HIS A 475 -1.41 16.26 -2.98
N LEU A 476 -2.11 16.93 -2.08
CA LEU A 476 -1.49 17.96 -1.25
C LEU A 476 -2.01 17.90 0.19
N PHE A 477 -1.07 17.94 1.13
CA PHE A 477 -1.31 18.20 2.55
C PHE A 477 -1.43 19.70 2.80
N PRO A 478 -2.56 20.20 3.34
CA PRO A 478 -2.67 21.59 3.77
C PRO A 478 -1.85 21.90 5.04
N VAL A 479 -1.63 20.89 5.89
CA VAL A 479 -0.89 20.95 7.16
C VAL A 479 -0.05 19.69 7.31
N HIS A 480 1.11 19.84 7.94
CA HIS A 480 2.02 18.76 8.32
C HIS A 480 2.26 18.81 9.85
N ILE A 481 3.50 18.75 10.35
CA ILE A 481 3.80 18.54 11.78
C ILE A 481 3.80 19.82 12.66
N ALA A 482 3.52 20.99 12.08
CA ALA A 482 3.41 22.25 12.82
C ALA A 482 2.15 23.03 12.44
N ASP A 483 1.67 23.88 13.36
CA ASP A 483 0.59 24.83 13.07
C ASP A 483 1.03 25.78 11.95
N ASN A 484 0.20 26.03 10.95
CA ASN A 484 0.55 26.97 9.89
C ASN A 484 -0.57 27.98 9.63
N ALA A 485 -0.45 28.74 8.54
CA ALA A 485 -1.42 29.77 8.20
C ALA A 485 -2.84 29.21 7.94
N PHE A 486 -2.96 27.90 7.67
CA PHE A 486 -4.19 27.24 7.25
C PHE A 486 -4.88 26.50 8.38
N ALA A 487 -4.15 25.77 9.22
CA ALA A 487 -4.76 25.03 10.32
C ALA A 487 -3.77 24.70 11.45
N GLY A 488 -4.32 24.14 12.53
CA GLY A 488 -3.53 23.46 13.55
C GLY A 488 -3.11 22.05 13.14
N SER A 489 -1.95 21.60 13.60
CA SER A 489 -1.45 20.22 13.41
C SER A 489 -1.84 19.29 14.57
N ALA A 490 -1.93 17.99 14.31
CA ALA A 490 -2.23 16.97 15.31
C ALA A 490 -1.10 16.78 16.33
N ILE A 491 -1.47 16.50 17.58
CA ILE A 491 -0.57 16.19 18.69
C ILE A 491 -0.43 14.68 18.90
N TYR A 492 0.78 14.17 18.65
CA TYR A 492 1.10 12.74 18.83
C TYR A 492 2.59 12.43 19.02
N ASN A 493 3.48 13.43 18.99
CA ASN A 493 4.91 13.26 19.23
C ASN A 493 5.53 14.56 19.79
N ASP A 494 6.32 14.43 20.86
CA ASP A 494 7.00 15.56 21.50
C ASP A 494 7.93 16.33 20.57
N VAL A 495 8.63 15.66 19.64
CA VAL A 495 9.58 16.32 18.73
C VAL A 495 8.89 17.35 17.81
N PHE A 496 7.61 17.13 17.48
CA PHE A 496 6.85 18.08 16.67
C PHE A 496 6.51 19.37 17.42
N SER A 497 6.40 19.29 18.75
CA SER A 497 6.24 20.48 19.59
C SER A 497 7.49 21.38 19.61
N LEU A 498 8.68 20.82 19.38
CA LEU A 498 9.91 21.57 19.17
C LEU A 498 9.91 22.25 17.78
N SER A 499 9.48 21.53 16.74
CA SER A 499 9.37 22.07 15.38
C SER A 499 8.42 23.27 15.32
N ASN A 500 7.24 23.15 15.94
CA ASN A 500 6.28 24.25 16.04
C ASN A 500 6.86 25.48 16.75
N HIS A 501 7.59 25.26 17.85
CA HIS A 501 8.23 26.36 18.57
C HIS A 501 9.34 27.02 17.76
N PHE A 502 10.15 26.25 17.03
CA PHE A 502 11.18 26.79 16.16
C PHE A 502 10.58 27.67 15.05
N LEU A 503 9.54 27.20 14.38
CA LEU A 503 8.95 27.88 13.22
C LEU A 503 8.17 29.14 13.61
N HIS A 504 7.51 29.15 14.78
CA HIS A 504 6.55 30.19 15.14
C HIS A 504 6.90 30.96 16.41
N ASN A 505 7.94 30.56 17.13
CA ASN A 505 8.27 31.05 18.47
C ASN A 505 7.07 30.94 19.43
N LYS A 506 6.29 29.85 19.29
CA LYS A 506 5.06 29.58 20.04
C LYS A 506 4.96 28.11 20.41
N TYR A 507 4.45 27.85 21.61
CA TYR A 507 4.04 26.51 22.01
C TYR A 507 2.64 26.19 21.45
N PHE A 508 2.35 24.92 21.26
CA PHE A 508 1.00 24.48 20.95
C PHE A 508 0.02 24.98 22.02
N GLN A 509 -1.16 25.42 21.59
CA GLN A 509 -2.25 25.68 22.52
C GLN A 509 -3.04 24.39 22.67
N LEU A 510 -3.04 23.82 23.86
CA LEU A 510 -3.64 22.50 24.10
C LEU A 510 -5.00 22.63 24.77
N GLU A 511 -5.89 21.70 24.45
CA GLU A 511 -7.11 21.45 25.21
C GLU A 511 -7.27 19.96 25.55
N ASP A 512 -8.23 19.63 26.40
CA ASP A 512 -8.46 18.27 26.88
C ASP A 512 -9.29 17.45 25.88
N GLY A 513 -8.64 16.49 25.23
CA GLY A 513 -9.23 15.55 24.28
C GLY A 513 -9.77 14.26 24.89
N SER A 514 -9.83 14.12 26.21
CA SER A 514 -10.22 12.85 26.85
C SER A 514 -11.65 12.40 26.49
N ALA A 515 -12.54 13.35 26.20
CA ALA A 515 -13.90 13.04 25.73
C ALA A 515 -13.91 12.31 24.38
N LEU A 516 -12.85 12.45 23.60
CA LEU A 516 -12.62 11.77 22.32
C LEU A 516 -11.85 10.45 22.49
N GLY A 517 -11.62 10.02 23.75
CA GLY A 517 -10.82 8.84 24.08
C GLY A 517 -9.31 9.05 23.94
N ILE A 518 -8.84 10.27 23.67
CA ILE A 518 -7.42 10.57 23.52
C ILE A 518 -6.76 10.52 24.90
N GLN A 519 -5.61 9.84 24.97
CA GLN A 519 -4.84 9.67 26.20
C GLN A 519 -3.41 10.14 26.07
N PHE A 520 -2.88 10.26 24.84
CA PHE A 520 -1.54 10.77 24.59
C PHE A 520 -1.34 12.15 25.23
N ARG A 521 -0.15 12.36 25.80
CA ARG A 521 0.24 13.59 26.48
C ARG A 521 1.69 13.91 26.16
N LEU A 522 1.94 15.14 25.71
CA LEU A 522 3.26 15.72 25.60
C LEU A 522 3.92 15.81 26.99
N GLU A 523 5.24 15.71 27.02
CA GLU A 523 6.13 15.72 28.18
C GLU A 523 5.96 14.55 29.17
N GLU A 524 5.19 13.52 28.82
CA GLU A 524 5.05 12.32 29.65
C GLU A 524 6.22 11.34 29.44
N ASP A 525 6.72 11.22 28.21
CA ASP A 525 7.95 10.50 27.86
C ASP A 525 8.84 11.42 27.00
N PRO A 526 9.46 12.47 27.57
CA PRO A 526 10.26 13.41 26.79
C PRO A 526 11.55 12.73 26.29
N GLY A 527 11.74 12.71 24.97
CA GLY A 527 12.96 12.18 24.36
C GLY A 527 14.19 13.07 24.57
N PRO A 528 15.39 12.57 24.25
CA PRO A 528 16.66 13.31 24.45
C PRO A 528 16.69 14.66 23.74
N ALA A 529 16.03 14.79 22.57
CA ALA A 529 15.92 16.06 21.85
C ALA A 529 15.23 17.15 22.68
N ILE A 530 14.20 16.81 23.45
CA ILE A 530 13.48 17.74 24.33
C ILE A 530 14.35 18.16 25.51
N GLU A 531 15.09 17.21 26.10
CA GLU A 531 16.00 17.53 27.21
C GLU A 531 17.17 18.43 26.76
N ILE A 532 17.70 18.21 25.56
CA ILE A 532 18.70 19.10 24.97
C ILE A 532 18.11 20.49 24.72
N ALA A 533 16.90 20.58 24.17
CA ALA A 533 16.24 21.86 23.92
C ALA A 533 15.95 22.65 25.21
N ARG A 534 15.57 21.99 26.31
CA ARG A 534 15.42 22.63 27.63
C ARG A 534 16.70 23.32 28.09
N ILE A 535 17.85 22.66 27.91
CA ILE A 535 19.15 23.17 28.35
C ILE A 535 19.68 24.26 27.39
N THR A 536 19.51 24.06 26.09
CA THR A 536 20.18 24.87 25.05
C THR A 536 19.32 26.00 24.48
N GLN A 537 17.99 25.89 24.58
CA GLN A 537 17.01 26.78 23.94
C GLN A 537 15.96 27.33 24.94
N ASP A 538 16.09 27.06 26.24
CA ASP A 538 15.11 27.49 27.28
C ASP A 538 13.67 27.00 26.99
N TYR A 539 13.55 25.81 26.41
CA TYR A 539 12.27 25.23 25.98
C TYR A 539 11.45 24.69 27.17
N HIS A 540 10.45 25.47 27.62
CA HIS A 540 9.61 25.13 28.78
C HIS A 540 8.12 25.39 28.53
N PRO A 541 7.43 24.51 27.78
CA PRO A 541 6.01 24.66 27.50
C PRO A 541 5.14 24.36 28.74
N PRO A 542 3.96 24.99 28.87
CA PRO A 542 3.04 24.75 30.00
C PRO A 542 2.09 23.55 29.78
N TYR A 543 2.48 22.54 29.00
CA TYR A 543 1.57 21.46 28.55
C TYR A 543 0.97 20.63 29.71
N LYS A 544 1.68 20.53 30.84
CA LYS A 544 1.22 19.81 32.05
C LYS A 544 0.02 20.46 32.76
N GLU A 545 -0.36 21.67 32.38
CA GLU A 545 -1.57 22.33 32.88
C GLU A 545 -2.84 21.61 32.41
N VAL A 546 -2.84 21.06 31.19
CA VAL A 546 -3.92 20.21 30.68
C VAL A 546 -3.77 18.80 31.28
N LYS A 547 -4.79 18.33 32.01
CA LYS A 547 -4.75 17.07 32.79
C LYS A 547 -5.22 15.83 32.05
N GLY A 548 -6.06 15.96 31.03
CA GLY A 548 -6.48 14.85 30.17
C GLY A 548 -5.60 14.67 28.93
N GLY A 549 -6.08 13.90 27.95
CA GLY A 549 -5.37 13.72 26.68
C GLY A 549 -5.15 15.04 25.95
N HIS A 550 -4.00 15.20 25.30
CA HIS A 550 -3.63 16.44 24.62
C HIS A 550 -4.14 16.43 23.18
N ILE A 551 -4.88 17.47 22.82
CA ILE A 551 -5.21 17.82 21.44
C ILE A 551 -4.90 19.28 21.18
N ASN A 552 -4.70 19.63 19.92
CA ASN A 552 -4.50 21.00 19.50
C ASN A 552 -5.82 21.78 19.57
N GLN A 553 -5.78 22.97 20.15
CA GLN A 553 -6.93 23.87 20.22
C GLN A 553 -7.29 24.46 18.85
N ALA A 554 -6.33 24.56 17.92
CA ALA A 554 -6.49 25.19 16.60
C ALA A 554 -7.20 24.27 15.58
N GLY A 555 -8.21 24.79 14.90
CA GLY A 555 -8.89 24.18 13.74
C GLY A 555 -8.46 24.83 12.41
N LEU A 556 -9.32 24.85 11.39
CA LEU A 556 -9.04 25.62 10.16
C LEU A 556 -9.20 27.12 10.42
N THR A 557 -8.26 27.89 9.88
CA THR A 557 -8.39 29.35 9.75
C THR A 557 -9.32 29.69 8.58
N ASP A 558 -9.71 30.96 8.43
CA ASP A 558 -10.46 31.42 7.25
C ASP A 558 -9.64 31.19 5.96
N LEU A 559 -8.32 31.42 6.02
CA LEU A 559 -7.43 31.13 4.89
C LEU A 559 -7.32 29.62 4.64
N GLY A 560 -7.37 28.78 5.67
CA GLY A 560 -7.38 27.32 5.51
C GLY A 560 -8.64 26.80 4.83
N ARG A 561 -9.82 27.32 5.20
CA ARG A 561 -11.08 27.05 4.50
C ARG A 561 -10.99 27.47 3.04
N PHE A 562 -10.53 28.70 2.78
CA PHE A 562 -10.33 29.20 1.43
C PHE A 562 -9.33 28.34 0.63
N PHE A 563 -8.21 27.95 1.25
CA PHE A 563 -7.18 27.13 0.63
C PHE A 563 -7.73 25.77 0.18
N ILE A 564 -8.44 25.05 1.07
CA ILE A 564 -9.07 23.77 0.74
C ILE A 564 -10.12 23.97 -0.35
N GLN A 565 -10.94 25.03 -0.29
CA GLN A 565 -11.88 25.33 -1.38
C GLN A 565 -11.14 25.52 -2.71
N GLN A 566 -10.03 26.26 -2.76
CA GLN A 566 -9.28 26.44 -4.00
C GLN A 566 -8.65 25.13 -4.51
N MET A 567 -8.21 24.24 -3.62
CA MET A 567 -7.80 22.89 -4.01
C MET A 567 -8.95 22.11 -4.66
N MET A 568 -10.16 22.20 -4.10
CA MET A 568 -11.37 21.58 -4.66
C MET A 568 -11.73 22.15 -6.03
N HIS A 569 -11.60 23.47 -6.23
CA HIS A 569 -11.82 24.11 -7.54
C HIS A 569 -10.82 23.62 -8.59
N LEU A 570 -9.60 23.25 -8.20
CA LEU A 570 -8.59 22.68 -9.11
C LEU A 570 -8.71 21.17 -9.32
N GLY A 571 -9.58 20.48 -8.57
CA GLY A 571 -9.70 19.01 -8.64
C GLY A 571 -8.54 18.27 -7.98
N MET A 572 -7.83 18.92 -7.04
CA MET A 572 -6.73 18.31 -6.29
C MET A 572 -7.24 17.38 -5.18
N LEU A 573 -6.52 16.31 -4.91
CA LEU A 573 -6.75 15.43 -3.76
C LEU A 573 -6.33 16.16 -2.48
N VAL A 574 -7.30 16.35 -1.58
CA VAL A 574 -7.12 17.00 -0.27
C VAL A 574 -6.79 15.91 0.75
N GLU A 575 -5.60 16.01 1.34
CA GLU A 575 -5.13 15.10 2.37
C GLU A 575 -5.47 15.62 3.77
N VAL A 576 -5.98 14.76 4.65
CA VAL A 576 -6.42 15.13 6.01
C VAL A 576 -5.59 14.49 7.12
N ASP A 577 -4.57 13.68 6.79
CA ASP A 577 -3.54 13.34 7.76
C ASP A 577 -2.76 14.58 8.21
N HIS A 578 -2.14 14.48 9.39
CA HIS A 578 -1.49 15.56 10.15
C HIS A 578 -2.33 16.74 10.65
N MET A 579 -3.51 17.02 10.07
CA MET A 579 -4.43 18.02 10.61
C MET A 579 -4.84 17.70 12.06
N SER A 580 -4.99 18.73 12.90
CA SER A 580 -5.61 18.60 14.22
C SER A 580 -7.00 17.98 14.13
N HIS A 581 -7.52 17.43 15.21
CA HIS A 581 -8.85 16.83 15.22
C HIS A 581 -9.91 17.81 14.74
N LYS A 582 -9.87 19.07 15.21
CA LYS A 582 -10.79 20.12 14.77
C LYS A 582 -10.64 20.45 13.29
N ALA A 583 -9.40 20.55 12.79
CA ALA A 583 -9.15 20.84 11.39
C ALA A 583 -9.68 19.71 10.49
N VAL A 584 -9.53 18.43 10.90
CA VAL A 584 -10.13 17.29 10.19
C VAL A 584 -11.66 17.40 10.18
N GLU A 585 -12.30 17.68 11.32
CA GLU A 585 -13.77 17.79 11.39
C GLU A 585 -14.30 18.89 10.47
N GLU A 586 -13.64 20.05 10.44
CA GLU A 586 -13.99 21.19 9.60
C GLU A 586 -13.69 20.95 8.12
N ALA A 587 -12.57 20.31 7.79
CA ALA A 587 -12.21 19.94 6.41
C ALA A 587 -13.21 18.92 5.83
N LEU A 588 -13.61 17.92 6.62
CA LEU A 588 -14.64 16.97 6.24
C LEU A 588 -16.01 17.64 6.08
N ALA A 589 -16.36 18.61 6.94
CA ALA A 589 -17.63 19.34 6.82
C ALA A 589 -17.68 20.14 5.50
N LEU A 590 -16.58 20.82 5.18
CA LEU A 590 -16.43 21.53 3.91
C LEU A 590 -16.50 20.58 2.70
N ALA A 591 -15.87 19.40 2.81
CA ALA A 591 -15.92 18.38 1.77
C ALA A 591 -17.34 17.82 1.56
N GLU A 592 -18.11 17.63 2.64
CA GLU A 592 -19.50 17.21 2.62
C GLU A 592 -20.43 18.22 1.96
N GLU A 593 -20.18 19.53 2.14
CA GLU A 593 -20.93 20.59 1.47
C GLU A 593 -20.83 20.52 -0.07
N HIS A 594 -19.74 19.96 -0.58
CA HIS A 594 -19.44 19.88 -2.02
C HIS A 594 -19.44 18.44 -2.57
N ASP A 595 -19.80 17.44 -1.76
CA ASP A 595 -19.64 16.01 -2.08
C ASP A 595 -18.25 15.69 -2.68
N TYR A 596 -17.21 16.27 -2.07
CA TYR A 596 -15.84 16.20 -2.54
C TYR A 596 -15.05 15.13 -1.77
N PRO A 597 -14.38 14.18 -2.43
CA PRO A 597 -13.57 13.18 -1.74
C PRO A 597 -12.33 13.75 -1.07
N VAL A 598 -11.91 13.14 0.04
CA VAL A 598 -10.62 13.43 0.70
C VAL A 598 -9.81 12.15 0.85
N VAL A 599 -8.52 12.30 1.14
CA VAL A 599 -7.58 11.21 1.35
C VAL A 599 -7.08 11.23 2.80
N ALA A 600 -6.93 10.04 3.40
CA ALA A 600 -6.15 9.80 4.61
C ALA A 600 -5.01 8.82 4.26
N GLY A 601 -3.90 9.38 3.76
CA GLY A 601 -2.89 8.67 2.98
C GLY A 601 -1.87 7.83 3.76
N HIS A 602 -1.74 7.98 5.08
CA HIS A 602 -0.76 7.25 5.90
C HIS A 602 -1.12 7.24 7.39
N THR A 603 -2.23 6.59 7.75
CA THR A 603 -2.84 6.79 9.07
C THR A 603 -2.80 5.60 10.01
N SER A 604 -3.13 5.85 11.29
CA SER A 604 -3.42 4.86 12.33
C SER A 604 -4.82 5.06 12.92
N PHE A 605 -5.30 4.10 13.72
CA PHE A 605 -6.70 4.05 14.13
C PHE A 605 -6.89 4.12 15.65
N ARG A 606 -7.74 5.06 16.10
CA ARG A 606 -7.95 5.32 17.54
C ARG A 606 -8.46 4.09 18.32
N GLU A 607 -9.37 3.31 17.72
CA GLU A 607 -9.97 2.15 18.40
C GLU A 607 -8.99 0.98 18.60
N LEU A 608 -7.88 0.96 17.87
CA LEU A 608 -6.83 -0.07 18.00
C LEU A 608 -5.73 0.30 19.01
N ALA A 609 -5.81 1.47 19.63
CA ALA A 609 -4.85 1.90 20.62
C ALA A 609 -5.02 1.19 21.98
N TRP A 610 -3.94 1.13 22.75
CA TRP A 610 -3.95 0.63 24.12
C TRP A 610 -4.41 1.69 25.12
N HIS A 611 -4.90 1.27 26.28
CA HIS A 611 -5.22 2.16 27.38
C HIS A 611 -4.02 2.37 28.31
N TRP A 612 -3.69 3.65 28.53
CA TRP A 612 -2.58 4.07 29.38
C TRP A 612 -2.74 3.56 30.81
N GLN A 613 -1.64 3.05 31.38
CA GLN A 613 -1.49 2.52 32.73
C GLN A 613 -2.28 1.24 33.05
N SER A 614 -3.41 0.98 32.39
CA SER A 614 -4.16 -0.27 32.56
C SER A 614 -3.66 -1.40 31.67
N GLU A 615 -3.19 -1.10 30.46
CA GLU A 615 -2.76 -2.11 29.46
C GLU A 615 -1.34 -1.87 28.91
N THR A 616 -0.88 -0.62 28.91
CA THR A 616 0.44 -0.19 28.45
C THR A 616 1.06 0.82 29.41
N GLN A 617 2.38 0.80 29.58
CA GLN A 617 3.11 1.87 30.27
C GLN A 617 3.60 2.96 29.31
N SER A 618 3.58 2.69 28.00
CA SER A 618 3.99 3.63 26.96
C SER A 618 2.84 4.53 26.52
N ILE A 619 3.03 5.85 26.65
CA ILE A 619 2.09 6.87 26.19
C ILE A 619 1.96 6.87 24.65
N HIS A 620 3.01 6.49 23.94
CA HIS A 620 3.05 6.46 22.47
C HIS A 620 2.22 5.32 21.85
N LYS A 621 1.80 4.34 22.65
CA LYS A 621 0.87 3.27 22.25
C LYS A 621 -0.60 3.62 22.49
N CYS A 622 -0.85 4.77 23.12
CA CYS A 622 -2.18 5.22 23.49
C CYS A 622 -2.81 6.05 22.38
N CYS A 623 -4.14 6.19 22.45
CA CYS A 623 -4.90 6.98 21.50
C CYS A 623 -4.37 8.43 21.46
N ASN A 624 -4.07 8.92 20.25
CA ASN A 624 -3.51 10.25 19.98
C ASN A 624 -4.33 10.97 18.90
N GLU A 625 -4.04 12.26 18.72
CA GLU A 625 -4.82 13.11 17.82
C GLU A 625 -4.62 12.75 16.33
N GLY A 626 -3.41 12.32 15.96
CA GLY A 626 -3.05 12.00 14.56
C GLY A 626 -3.77 10.78 14.01
N SER A 627 -4.18 9.86 14.89
CA SER A 627 -4.96 8.68 14.52
C SER A 627 -6.41 9.04 14.17
N LYS A 628 -6.97 8.43 13.13
CA LYS A 628 -8.36 8.68 12.69
C LYS A 628 -9.38 7.94 13.57
N SER A 629 -10.50 8.60 13.83
CA SER A 629 -11.65 8.00 14.53
C SER A 629 -12.53 7.19 13.57
N ALA A 630 -13.33 6.26 14.10
CA ALA A 630 -14.29 5.51 13.29
C ALA A 630 -15.28 6.41 12.53
N GLU A 631 -15.71 7.51 13.15
CA GLU A 631 -16.62 8.49 12.55
C GLU A 631 -15.95 9.22 11.38
N GLN A 632 -14.70 9.66 11.54
CA GLN A 632 -13.93 10.30 10.47
C GLN A 632 -13.77 9.36 9.27
N ILE A 633 -13.45 8.08 9.51
CA ILE A 633 -13.32 7.06 8.45
C ILE A 633 -14.67 6.87 7.73
N GLU A 634 -15.78 6.83 8.47
CA GLU A 634 -17.11 6.70 7.87
C GLU A 634 -17.46 7.90 6.98
N ARG A 635 -17.08 9.12 7.38
CA ARG A 635 -17.26 10.34 6.58
C ARG A 635 -16.42 10.29 5.30
N ILE A 636 -15.14 9.92 5.40
CA ILE A 636 -14.24 9.70 4.24
C ILE A 636 -14.86 8.68 3.28
N ARG A 637 -15.32 7.53 3.77
CA ARG A 637 -16.00 6.50 2.98
C ARG A 637 -17.23 7.05 2.25
N LYS A 638 -18.11 7.79 2.93
CA LYS A 638 -19.34 8.36 2.35
C LYS A 638 -19.04 9.33 1.20
N LEU A 639 -17.95 10.07 1.31
CA LEU A 639 -17.48 10.99 0.26
C LEU A 639 -16.83 10.26 -0.93
N GLY A 640 -16.61 8.95 -0.85
CA GLY A 640 -15.84 8.20 -1.86
C GLY A 640 -14.35 8.50 -1.79
N GLY A 641 -13.85 8.86 -0.61
CA GLY A 641 -12.42 9.00 -0.32
C GLY A 641 -11.72 7.66 -0.13
N VAL A 642 -10.41 7.72 0.07
CA VAL A 642 -9.56 6.55 0.33
C VAL A 642 -8.76 6.73 1.61
N ILE A 643 -8.41 5.62 2.23
CA ILE A 643 -7.58 5.56 3.43
C ILE A 643 -6.45 4.55 3.24
N ALA A 644 -5.33 4.78 3.89
CA ALA A 644 -4.22 3.86 3.82
C ALA A 644 -3.55 3.73 5.19
N PRO A 645 -3.54 2.52 5.80
CA PRO A 645 -2.78 2.28 7.02
C PRO A 645 -1.29 2.50 6.76
N ILE A 646 -0.63 3.25 7.65
CA ILE A 646 0.83 3.43 7.59
C ILE A 646 1.55 2.08 7.69
N ALA A 647 2.65 1.86 6.96
CA ALA A 647 3.35 0.57 6.94
C ALA A 647 3.87 0.13 8.34
N CYS A 648 4.29 1.09 9.16
CA CYS A 648 4.71 0.84 10.54
C CYS A 648 3.55 0.98 11.52
N GLN A 649 2.73 -0.06 11.61
CA GLN A 649 1.75 -0.20 12.69
C GLN A 649 2.47 -0.77 13.90
N ASN A 650 2.75 0.05 14.92
CA ASN A 650 3.54 -0.28 16.13
C ASN A 650 3.01 -1.49 16.93
N ASP A 651 2.65 -1.33 18.21
CA ASP A 651 1.98 -2.36 19.01
C ASP A 651 0.51 -1.95 19.16
N LEU A 652 -0.39 -2.73 18.59
CA LEU A 652 -1.83 -2.44 18.53
C LEU A 652 -2.65 -3.49 19.28
N ARG A 653 -3.88 -3.14 19.63
CA ARG A 653 -4.91 -4.08 20.10
C ARG A 653 -5.31 -5.05 18.98
N ASP A 654 -5.74 -6.25 19.37
CA ASP A 654 -6.36 -7.22 18.46
C ASP A 654 -7.67 -6.66 17.88
N VAL A 655 -7.82 -6.68 16.55
CA VAL A 655 -9.00 -6.14 15.88
C VAL A 655 -10.28 -6.86 16.28
N GLY A 656 -10.19 -8.14 16.67
CA GLY A 656 -11.30 -8.96 17.14
C GLY A 656 -11.90 -8.52 18.47
N GLU A 657 -11.18 -7.72 19.26
CA GLU A 657 -11.70 -7.08 20.47
C GLU A 657 -12.60 -5.88 20.14
N VAL A 658 -12.35 -5.22 19.01
CA VAL A 658 -13.09 -4.03 18.54
C VAL A 658 -14.20 -4.41 17.57
N ILE A 659 -13.94 -5.36 16.68
CA ILE A 659 -14.83 -5.82 15.62
C ILE A 659 -15.01 -7.34 15.78
N PRO A 660 -16.07 -7.79 16.49
CA PRO A 660 -16.24 -9.21 16.84
C PRO A 660 -16.29 -10.18 15.65
N SER A 661 -16.70 -9.73 14.46
CA SER A 661 -16.71 -10.54 13.22
C SER A 661 -15.31 -10.93 12.74
N LEU A 662 -14.27 -10.18 13.15
CA LEU A 662 -12.87 -10.42 12.78
C LEU A 662 -12.10 -11.21 13.85
N LYS A 663 -12.76 -11.64 14.91
CA LYS A 663 -12.11 -12.34 16.02
C LYS A 663 -11.39 -13.61 15.54
N GLY A 664 -10.08 -13.65 15.78
CA GLY A 664 -9.22 -14.77 15.42
C GLY A 664 -8.90 -14.87 13.93
N LYS A 665 -9.25 -13.85 13.12
CA LYS A 665 -8.94 -13.81 11.68
C LYS A 665 -7.44 -13.84 11.42
N VAL A 666 -6.69 -12.97 12.09
CA VAL A 666 -5.22 -12.98 12.15
C VAL A 666 -4.83 -12.83 13.61
N ARG A 667 -4.01 -13.73 14.13
CA ARG A 667 -3.51 -13.65 15.51
C ARG A 667 -2.60 -12.42 15.66
N ASN A 668 -2.86 -11.58 16.65
CA ASN A 668 -2.02 -10.41 16.95
C ASN A 668 -0.92 -10.75 17.98
N ASP A 669 0.00 -11.64 17.62
CA ASP A 669 1.05 -12.16 18.52
C ASP A 669 2.47 -11.95 17.99
N SER A 670 2.68 -10.86 17.25
CA SER A 670 4.01 -10.40 16.83
C SER A 670 3.96 -8.89 16.58
N ALA A 671 4.09 -8.12 17.65
CA ALA A 671 3.88 -6.67 17.63
C ALA A 671 4.80 -5.97 16.62
N GLY A 672 4.21 -5.14 15.78
CA GLY A 672 4.92 -4.34 14.78
C GLY A 672 5.28 -5.08 13.49
N SER A 673 4.82 -6.31 13.33
CA SER A 673 5.09 -7.12 12.14
C SER A 673 3.91 -7.12 11.16
N ALA A 674 3.97 -7.94 10.10
CA ALA A 674 2.86 -8.13 9.17
C ALA A 674 1.54 -8.47 9.90
N LYS A 675 1.60 -9.19 11.03
CA LYS A 675 0.43 -9.51 11.86
C LYS A 675 -0.24 -8.28 12.46
N THR A 676 0.53 -7.28 12.86
CA THR A 676 -0.01 -6.03 13.41
C THR A 676 -0.52 -5.11 12.30
N TRP A 677 0.19 -5.04 11.18
CA TRP A 677 -0.31 -4.33 10.00
C TRP A 677 -1.65 -4.92 9.50
N ALA A 678 -1.79 -6.25 9.52
CA ALA A 678 -3.04 -6.93 9.20
C ALA A 678 -4.20 -6.51 10.11
N GLN A 679 -3.97 -6.21 11.41
CA GLN A 679 -5.02 -5.70 12.30
C GLN A 679 -5.56 -4.36 11.82
N ALA A 680 -4.64 -3.43 11.51
CA ALA A 680 -4.99 -2.10 11.02
C ALA A 680 -5.66 -2.17 9.65
N TYR A 681 -5.16 -3.00 8.74
CA TYR A 681 -5.75 -3.22 7.43
C TYR A 681 -7.16 -3.80 7.52
N LEU A 682 -7.39 -4.86 8.28
CA LEU A 682 -8.73 -5.45 8.44
C LEU A 682 -9.71 -4.47 9.09
N TYR A 683 -9.25 -3.67 10.05
CA TYR A 683 -10.04 -2.59 10.63
C TYR A 683 -10.44 -1.56 9.57
N ALA A 684 -9.48 -1.09 8.76
CA ALA A 684 -9.73 -0.13 7.68
C ALA A 684 -10.72 -0.69 6.66
N VAL A 685 -10.54 -1.94 6.21
CA VAL A 685 -11.42 -2.63 5.26
C VAL A 685 -12.86 -2.69 5.79
N GLU A 686 -13.06 -3.08 7.05
CA GLU A 686 -14.41 -3.13 7.64
C GLU A 686 -15.04 -1.73 7.71
N LYS A 687 -14.32 -0.73 8.23
CA LYS A 687 -14.84 0.64 8.39
C LYS A 687 -15.09 1.35 7.06
N MET A 688 -14.32 1.00 6.04
CA MET A 688 -14.47 1.50 4.67
C MET A 688 -15.46 0.68 3.83
N GLY A 689 -16.05 -0.38 4.37
CA GLY A 689 -17.05 -1.19 3.65
C GLY A 689 -16.47 -1.98 2.48
N GLY A 690 -15.23 -2.44 2.61
CA GLY A 690 -14.57 -3.32 1.64
C GLY A 690 -13.94 -2.63 0.43
N ARG A 691 -13.79 -1.29 0.46
CA ARG A 691 -13.27 -0.48 -0.66
C ARG A 691 -12.45 0.70 -0.15
N GLY A 692 -11.62 1.28 -1.00
CA GLY A 692 -10.85 2.49 -0.74
C GLY A 692 -9.73 2.31 0.29
N VAL A 693 -9.11 1.13 0.33
CA VAL A 693 -8.05 0.81 1.31
C VAL A 693 -6.76 0.41 0.61
N GLY A 694 -5.76 1.29 0.64
CA GLY A 694 -4.41 1.05 0.12
C GLY A 694 -3.36 0.84 1.22
N ILE A 695 -2.10 1.15 0.91
CA ILE A 695 -1.02 1.32 1.87
C ILE A 695 -0.43 2.72 1.74
N GLY A 696 -0.03 3.32 2.86
CA GLY A 696 0.73 4.55 2.89
C GLY A 696 2.06 4.22 3.53
N THR A 697 3.11 4.04 2.74
CA THR A 697 4.35 3.52 3.33
C THR A 697 5.04 4.53 4.22
N ASP A 698 4.94 5.81 3.88
CA ASP A 698 5.70 6.90 4.50
C ASP A 698 7.22 6.63 4.44
N THR A 699 7.62 5.90 3.39
CA THR A 699 9.01 5.54 3.17
C THR A 699 9.82 6.81 2.96
N ASN A 700 10.94 6.92 3.69
CA ASN A 700 11.81 8.09 3.73
C ASN A 700 11.15 9.39 4.27
N GLY A 701 9.96 9.32 4.89
CA GLY A 701 9.29 10.45 5.57
C GLY A 701 9.58 10.51 7.07
N PHE A 702 10.68 9.89 7.51
CA PHE A 702 11.04 9.65 8.92
C PHE A 702 10.17 8.60 9.67
N ALA A 703 9.40 7.78 8.94
CA ALA A 703 8.79 6.58 9.51
C ALA A 703 9.75 5.37 9.50
N LYS A 704 9.59 4.49 10.50
CA LYS A 704 10.14 3.12 10.47
C LYS A 704 9.28 2.25 9.54
N PHE A 705 9.64 0.97 9.44
CA PHE A 705 8.88 -0.05 8.72
C PHE A 705 8.45 -1.22 9.61
N THR A 706 7.65 -2.10 9.02
CA THR A 706 7.21 -3.36 9.59
C THR A 706 8.41 -4.23 10.02
N SER A 707 8.45 -4.58 11.31
CA SER A 707 9.45 -5.48 11.90
C SER A 707 9.28 -6.95 11.46
N PRO A 708 10.34 -7.77 11.55
CA PRO A 708 10.26 -9.21 11.27
C PRO A 708 9.37 -9.96 12.26
N ARG A 709 8.81 -11.10 11.82
CA ARG A 709 8.15 -12.06 12.71
C ARG A 709 9.14 -12.99 13.40
N PHE A 710 10.23 -13.35 12.74
CA PHE A 710 11.20 -14.33 13.26
C PHE A 710 12.50 -13.65 13.71
N GLY A 711 13.36 -14.45 14.33
CA GLY A 711 14.67 -14.00 14.78
C GLY A 711 14.62 -13.01 15.95
N LEU A 712 15.74 -12.32 16.17
CA LEU A 712 15.98 -11.53 17.37
C LEU A 712 15.15 -10.23 17.44
N ASN A 713 14.66 -9.76 16.30
CA ASN A 713 13.85 -8.55 16.20
C ASN A 713 12.34 -8.84 16.20
N ALA A 714 11.91 -10.09 16.41
CA ALA A 714 10.52 -10.45 16.58
C ALA A 714 9.87 -9.70 17.76
N GLY A 715 8.66 -9.16 17.56
CA GLY A 715 7.95 -8.37 18.58
C GLY A 715 8.67 -7.09 18.99
N TYR A 716 9.44 -6.48 18.08
CA TYR A 716 10.28 -5.29 18.35
C TYR A 716 9.50 -4.15 19.02
N PHE A 717 8.25 -3.92 18.61
CA PHE A 717 7.45 -2.80 19.09
C PHE A 717 6.77 -3.03 20.45
N LEU A 718 6.98 -4.19 21.09
CA LEU A 718 6.50 -4.42 22.46
C LEU A 718 7.20 -3.54 23.49
N ASP A 719 8.47 -3.19 23.28
CA ASP A 719 9.22 -2.29 24.17
C ASP A 719 10.35 -1.61 23.38
N PHE A 720 10.30 -0.28 23.31
CA PHE A 720 11.42 0.53 22.85
C PHE A 720 12.21 0.99 24.07
N ASP A 721 13.36 0.36 24.37
CA ASP A 721 14.20 0.79 25.50
C ASP A 721 15.01 2.07 25.17
N VAL A 722 14.31 3.08 24.61
CA VAL A 722 14.80 4.41 24.20
C VAL A 722 13.81 5.46 24.72
N ALA A 723 14.30 6.41 25.51
CA ALA A 723 13.49 7.48 26.09
C ALA A 723 12.83 8.35 25.00
N GLY A 724 11.54 8.63 25.15
CA GLY A 724 10.72 9.36 24.16
C GLY A 724 10.42 8.61 22.87
N MET A 725 10.60 7.29 22.86
CA MET A 725 10.22 6.44 21.74
C MET A 725 9.28 5.29 22.16
N GLY A 726 8.69 5.36 23.36
CA GLY A 726 7.64 4.44 23.76
C GLY A 726 8.09 3.22 24.56
N ARG A 727 8.94 3.45 25.55
CA ARG A 727 9.36 2.44 26.54
C ARG A 727 8.18 1.83 27.29
N ASP A 728 8.17 0.51 27.40
CA ASP A 728 7.09 -0.28 27.97
C ASP A 728 7.59 -1.61 28.59
N PRO A 729 8.22 -1.55 29.77
CA PRO A 729 8.76 -2.74 30.42
C PRO A 729 7.67 -3.73 30.87
N GLY A 730 6.40 -3.30 30.93
CA GLY A 730 5.27 -4.17 31.22
C GLY A 730 4.95 -5.16 30.11
N ARG A 731 5.26 -4.81 28.85
CA ARG A 731 4.99 -5.63 27.67
C ARG A 731 6.22 -6.36 27.13
N ARG A 732 7.42 -5.87 27.44
CA ARG A 732 8.72 -6.52 27.12
C ARG A 732 8.75 -8.05 27.36
N PRO A 733 8.22 -8.61 28.46
CA PRO A 733 8.28 -10.06 28.71
C PRO A 733 7.54 -10.93 27.68
N MET A 734 6.61 -10.35 26.91
CA MET A 734 5.84 -11.07 25.89
C MET A 734 6.67 -11.39 24.64
N ARG A 735 7.82 -10.73 24.44
CA ARG A 735 8.61 -10.85 23.19
C ARG A 735 9.06 -12.28 22.89
N ARG A 736 9.55 -13.00 23.91
CA ARG A 736 10.01 -14.39 23.74
C ARG A 736 8.87 -15.31 23.31
N GLU A 737 7.70 -15.17 23.94
CA GLU A 737 6.52 -15.96 23.58
C GLU A 737 6.05 -15.64 22.15
N GLN A 738 5.97 -14.35 21.81
CA GLN A 738 5.60 -13.91 20.46
C GLN A 738 6.56 -14.45 19.40
N ALA A 739 7.88 -14.39 19.63
CA ALA A 739 8.87 -14.95 18.72
C ALA A 739 8.73 -16.48 18.58
N ALA A 740 8.47 -17.18 19.69
CA ALA A 740 8.34 -18.63 19.71
C ALA A 740 7.03 -19.14 19.07
N SER A 741 5.99 -18.31 18.95
CA SER A 741 4.71 -18.70 18.35
C SER A 741 4.66 -18.54 16.82
N GLN A 742 5.70 -17.98 16.21
CA GLN A 742 5.69 -17.71 14.77
C GLN A 742 5.92 -18.96 13.93
N GLU A 743 5.09 -19.08 12.91
CA GLU A 743 5.07 -20.17 11.93
C GLU A 743 4.74 -19.63 10.53
N ASN A 744 4.89 -20.47 9.51
CA ASN A 744 4.56 -20.18 8.12
C ASN A 744 5.21 -18.87 7.62
N GLY A 745 6.54 -18.76 7.67
CA GLY A 745 7.28 -17.60 7.14
C GLY A 745 7.20 -17.46 5.63
N VAL A 746 7.72 -16.37 5.06
CA VAL A 746 7.82 -16.23 3.60
C VAL A 746 8.89 -17.18 3.08
N ARG A 747 8.47 -18.14 2.25
CA ARG A 747 9.37 -19.03 1.53
C ARG A 747 9.99 -18.34 0.32
N TYR A 748 11.31 -18.43 0.22
CA TYR A 748 12.09 -17.88 -0.90
C TYR A 748 12.55 -18.97 -1.88
N ALA A 749 12.81 -18.58 -3.13
CA ALA A 749 13.31 -19.47 -4.18
C ALA A 749 14.76 -19.92 -3.94
N ASP A 750 15.56 -19.03 -3.36
CA ASP A 750 16.98 -19.25 -3.07
C ASP A 750 17.23 -19.24 -1.55
N PRO A 751 18.23 -20.01 -1.07
CA PRO A 751 18.66 -19.94 0.32
C PRO A 751 19.17 -18.53 0.66
N ILE A 752 19.21 -18.23 1.97
CA ILE A 752 19.87 -17.03 2.48
C ILE A 752 21.36 -17.04 2.12
N GLU A 753 21.94 -15.89 1.78
CA GLU A 753 23.34 -15.79 1.36
C GLU A 753 24.22 -15.09 2.41
N ASP A 754 23.77 -13.93 2.90
CA ASP A 754 24.51 -13.15 3.88
C ASP A 754 24.18 -13.59 5.32
N VAL A 755 25.20 -14.02 6.05
CA VAL A 755 25.05 -14.55 7.41
C VAL A 755 26.06 -13.94 8.38
N ARG A 756 26.56 -12.75 8.02
CA ARG A 756 27.43 -11.96 8.87
C ARG A 756 26.72 -11.57 10.17
N HIS A 757 27.52 -11.35 11.21
CA HIS A 757 27.05 -11.22 12.59
C HIS A 757 25.96 -10.16 12.78
N TYR A 758 26.04 -9.03 12.06
CA TYR A 758 25.12 -7.90 12.21
C TYR A 758 23.64 -8.25 11.96
N ARG A 759 23.36 -9.30 11.15
CA ARG A 759 21.99 -9.80 10.90
C ARG A 759 21.39 -10.50 12.12
N PHE A 760 22.24 -10.97 13.02
CA PHE A 760 21.89 -11.66 14.26
C PHE A 760 22.17 -10.80 15.49
N GLU A 761 22.48 -9.52 15.32
CA GLU A 761 22.52 -8.53 16.40
C GLU A 761 21.12 -7.93 16.56
N GLY A 762 20.35 -8.47 17.50
CA GLY A 762 19.06 -7.89 17.86
C GLY A 762 19.25 -6.60 18.63
N VAL A 763 18.40 -5.61 18.37
CA VAL A 763 18.46 -4.31 19.07
C VAL A 763 18.36 -4.50 20.58
N LEU A 764 17.61 -5.51 21.05
CA LEU A 764 17.46 -5.94 22.45
C LEU A 764 18.17 -7.27 22.74
N GLN A 765 19.49 -7.30 22.58
CA GLN A 765 20.31 -8.49 22.84
C GLN A 765 19.99 -9.12 24.21
N GLY A 766 19.70 -10.42 24.23
CA GLY A 766 19.40 -11.18 25.45
C GLY A 766 17.92 -11.24 25.84
N ASP A 767 17.04 -10.43 25.24
CA ASP A 767 15.63 -10.38 25.63
C ASP A 767 14.76 -11.48 25.00
N VAL A 768 14.93 -11.70 23.70
CA VAL A 768 14.21 -12.74 22.96
C VAL A 768 14.95 -14.08 23.07
N TYR A 769 16.27 -14.00 22.88
CA TYR A 769 17.20 -15.12 22.83
C TYR A 769 18.47 -14.74 23.59
N ASP A 770 19.02 -15.67 24.37
CA ASP A 770 20.33 -15.46 25.00
C ASP A 770 21.49 -15.57 23.99
N ASP A 771 22.72 -15.26 24.42
CA ASP A 771 23.89 -15.27 23.53
C ASP A 771 24.13 -16.64 22.87
N MET A 772 23.82 -17.75 23.54
CA MET A 772 23.97 -19.08 22.96
C MET A 772 22.90 -19.32 21.90
N GLU A 773 21.65 -18.95 22.18
CA GLU A 773 20.55 -19.02 21.23
C GLU A 773 20.82 -18.14 19.99
N ARG A 774 21.33 -16.92 20.16
CA ARG A 774 21.79 -16.08 19.05
C ARG A 774 22.85 -16.78 18.19
N ASP A 775 23.86 -17.37 18.82
CA ASP A 775 24.93 -18.04 18.10
C ASP A 775 24.44 -19.28 17.34
N ILE A 776 23.44 -19.99 17.88
CA ILE A 776 22.76 -21.08 17.19
C ILE A 776 21.98 -20.55 15.98
N TRP A 777 21.29 -19.40 16.09
CA TRP A 777 20.61 -18.76 14.94
C TRP A 777 21.59 -18.50 13.80
N GLN A 778 22.74 -17.89 14.10
CA GLN A 778 23.78 -17.63 13.10
C GLN A 778 24.37 -18.93 12.53
N ALA A 779 24.58 -19.95 13.36
CA ALA A 779 25.12 -21.24 12.93
C ALA A 779 24.18 -22.00 11.99
N VAL A 780 22.87 -21.95 12.22
CA VAL A 780 21.88 -22.50 11.27
C VAL A 780 21.86 -21.66 9.99
N GLY A 781 22.00 -20.34 10.08
CA GLY A 781 22.17 -19.46 8.93
C GLY A 781 23.34 -19.89 8.03
N LEU A 782 24.53 -20.09 8.61
CA LEU A 782 25.71 -20.61 7.90
C LEU A 782 25.42 -21.95 7.21
N TYR A 783 24.73 -22.85 7.90
CA TYR A 783 24.31 -24.14 7.34
C TYR A 783 23.36 -23.98 6.14
N LYS A 784 22.39 -23.08 6.23
CA LYS A 784 21.43 -22.80 5.15
C LYS A 784 22.06 -22.11 3.95
N ALA A 785 23.01 -21.21 4.19
CA ALA A 785 23.77 -20.52 3.16
C ALA A 785 24.85 -21.40 2.51
N GLY A 786 25.19 -22.54 3.11
CA GLY A 786 26.19 -23.47 2.57
C GLY A 786 27.64 -23.14 2.92
N HIS A 787 27.89 -22.17 3.81
CA HIS A 787 29.24 -21.80 4.28
C HIS A 787 29.77 -22.85 5.27
N ASN A 788 30.60 -23.78 4.78
CA ASN A 788 30.99 -24.97 5.54
C ASN A 788 32.32 -24.75 6.31
N PRO A 789 32.28 -24.63 7.65
CA PRO A 789 33.48 -24.37 8.47
C PRO A 789 34.48 -25.54 8.53
N TRP A 790 34.16 -26.72 7.98
CA TRP A 790 35.14 -27.80 7.80
C TRP A 790 36.08 -27.54 6.61
N GLN A 791 35.65 -26.72 5.65
CA GLN A 791 36.36 -26.44 4.41
C GLN A 791 36.87 -24.99 4.37
N GLU A 792 36.11 -24.07 4.96
CA GLU A 792 36.40 -22.64 4.98
C GLU A 792 36.97 -22.25 6.35
N GLN A 793 38.30 -22.10 6.44
CA GLN A 793 38.97 -21.73 7.69
C GLN A 793 38.91 -20.23 8.02
N ASN A 794 38.58 -19.40 7.03
CA ASN A 794 38.52 -17.93 7.14
C ASN A 794 37.09 -17.42 6.90
N ILE A 795 36.06 -18.02 7.52
CA ILE A 795 34.74 -17.40 7.53
C ILE A 795 34.87 -16.13 8.38
N LEU A 796 34.98 -14.98 7.71
CA LEU A 796 35.26 -13.67 8.30
C LEU A 796 34.28 -13.41 9.46
N ASP A 797 34.81 -13.08 10.66
CA ASP A 797 34.06 -12.66 11.86
C ASP A 797 33.09 -13.65 12.52
N VAL A 798 33.33 -14.97 12.43
CA VAL A 798 32.51 -15.95 13.16
C VAL A 798 33.14 -16.37 14.49
N PHE A 799 32.41 -16.19 15.59
CA PHE A 799 32.84 -16.65 16.92
C PHE A 799 33.03 -18.18 16.95
N ASP A 800 34.01 -18.66 17.74
CA ASP A 800 34.33 -20.10 17.84
C ASP A 800 33.11 -20.98 18.15
N ARG A 801 32.20 -20.50 19.00
CA ARG A 801 30.96 -21.21 19.37
C ARG A 801 30.02 -21.39 18.16
N VAL A 802 29.84 -20.35 17.37
CA VAL A 802 29.02 -20.37 16.12
C VAL A 802 29.63 -21.38 15.14
N ALA A 803 30.95 -21.31 14.93
CA ALA A 803 31.65 -22.23 14.05
C ALA A 803 31.50 -23.70 14.49
N ASN A 804 31.51 -23.97 15.79
CA ASN A 804 31.32 -25.33 16.32
C ASN A 804 29.88 -25.84 16.15
N PHE A 805 28.84 -25.02 16.39
CA PHE A 805 27.48 -25.42 16.05
C PHE A 805 27.33 -25.70 14.54
N ALA A 806 27.86 -24.81 13.70
CA ALA A 806 27.80 -24.98 12.23
C ALA A 806 28.52 -26.27 11.78
N LYS A 807 29.70 -26.57 12.34
CA LYS A 807 30.40 -27.84 12.11
C LYS A 807 29.52 -29.05 12.43
N GLY A 808 28.74 -29.01 13.51
CA GLY A 808 27.77 -30.05 13.86
C GLY A 808 26.65 -30.22 12.82
N PHE A 809 26.07 -29.13 12.32
CA PHE A 809 25.04 -29.19 11.28
C PHE A 809 25.58 -29.75 9.95
N PHE A 810 26.80 -29.37 9.55
CA PHE A 810 27.46 -29.87 8.34
C PHE A 810 28.04 -31.28 8.47
N ALA A 811 28.21 -31.79 9.69
CA ALA A 811 28.78 -33.12 9.87
C ALA A 811 27.93 -34.19 9.17
N THR A 812 28.63 -35.07 8.48
CA THR A 812 28.04 -36.18 7.71
C THR A 812 28.00 -37.48 8.52
N SER A 813 28.84 -37.59 9.56
CA SER A 813 28.92 -38.73 10.46
C SER A 813 29.41 -38.33 11.86
N ASP A 814 29.21 -39.19 12.86
CA ASP A 814 29.70 -38.98 14.23
C ASP A 814 31.23 -38.98 14.31
N GLU A 815 31.90 -39.69 13.39
CA GLU A 815 33.36 -39.76 13.33
C GLU A 815 34.01 -38.44 12.92
N GLN A 816 33.29 -37.58 12.20
CA GLN A 816 33.76 -36.27 11.77
C GLN A 816 33.83 -35.27 12.93
N LEU A 817 33.03 -35.48 13.98
CA LEU A 817 32.97 -34.59 15.14
C LEU A 817 34.27 -34.68 15.96
N THR A 818 34.74 -33.55 16.46
CA THR A 818 35.93 -33.51 17.32
C THR A 818 35.70 -34.37 18.57
N ARG A 819 36.70 -35.18 18.96
CA ARG A 819 36.63 -36.12 20.08
C ARG A 819 37.35 -35.57 21.31
N PRO A 820 36.69 -35.50 22.48
CA PRO A 820 37.32 -35.06 23.72
C PRO A 820 38.62 -35.79 24.01
N GLY A 821 39.71 -35.06 24.19
CA GLY A 821 40.94 -35.57 24.77
C GLY A 821 40.72 -36.11 26.18
N LEU A 822 41.35 -37.24 26.51
CA LEU A 822 41.22 -37.99 27.78
C LEU A 822 41.58 -37.18 29.06
N LEU A 823 42.11 -35.95 28.93
CA LEU A 823 42.70 -35.16 30.02
C LEU A 823 42.25 -33.69 30.08
N THR A 824 41.48 -33.17 29.11
CA THR A 824 41.21 -31.72 28.98
C THR A 824 39.75 -31.31 29.20
N GLY A 825 38.76 -32.15 28.89
CA GLY A 825 37.33 -31.89 29.20
C GLY A 825 36.65 -30.70 28.47
N ASP A 826 37.42 -29.80 27.85
CA ASP A 826 37.00 -28.50 27.30
C ASP A 826 36.76 -28.52 25.76
N GLU A 827 36.21 -29.60 25.21
CA GLU A 827 36.00 -29.75 23.76
C GLU A 827 34.57 -29.39 23.28
N PRO A 828 34.37 -29.09 21.97
CA PRO A 828 33.19 -28.35 21.52
C PRO A 828 31.93 -29.21 21.41
N TRP A 829 31.27 -29.41 22.55
CA TRP A 829 29.99 -30.12 22.70
C TRP A 829 28.86 -29.54 21.82
N GLU A 830 29.00 -28.30 21.35
CA GLU A 830 28.14 -27.65 20.36
C GLU A 830 27.99 -28.47 19.08
N GLN A 831 29.09 -29.07 18.60
CA GLN A 831 29.10 -29.88 17.38
C GLN A 831 28.17 -31.08 17.52
N ARG A 832 28.21 -31.74 18.68
CA ARG A 832 27.40 -32.93 18.97
C ARG A 832 25.92 -32.59 19.09
N ALA A 833 25.58 -31.52 19.82
CA ALA A 833 24.20 -31.08 19.97
C ALA A 833 23.56 -30.72 18.61
N ALA A 834 24.27 -29.97 17.76
CA ALA A 834 23.82 -29.63 16.41
C ALA A 834 23.68 -30.85 15.49
N PHE A 835 24.62 -31.80 15.54
CA PHE A 835 24.54 -33.04 14.76
C PHE A 835 23.33 -33.88 15.14
N LEU A 836 23.06 -34.05 16.43
CA LEU A 836 21.90 -34.78 16.94
C LEU A 836 20.59 -34.19 16.42
N VAL A 837 20.42 -32.86 16.55
CA VAL A 837 19.22 -32.15 16.04
C VAL A 837 19.05 -32.32 14.54
N LYS A 838 20.11 -32.08 13.75
CA LYS A 838 20.05 -32.19 12.28
C LYS A 838 19.78 -33.62 11.80
N THR A 839 20.16 -34.63 12.57
CA THR A 839 19.91 -36.05 12.25
C THR A 839 18.65 -36.62 12.88
N GLY A 840 17.89 -35.83 13.64
CA GLY A 840 16.66 -36.26 14.31
C GLY A 840 16.89 -37.26 15.44
N GLN A 841 18.04 -37.19 16.11
CA GLN A 841 18.42 -38.05 17.24
C GLN A 841 18.34 -37.29 18.56
N GLU A 842 17.95 -37.97 19.64
CA GLU A 842 18.01 -37.42 20.99
C GLU A 842 19.34 -37.76 21.69
N PRO A 843 19.82 -36.93 22.62
CA PRO A 843 21.00 -37.23 23.43
C PRO A 843 20.81 -38.51 24.26
N GLY A 844 21.77 -39.44 24.18
CA GLY A 844 21.78 -40.67 24.97
C GLY A 844 22.45 -40.52 26.34
N ASN A 845 22.68 -41.66 27.01
CA ASN A 845 23.38 -41.74 28.31
C ASN A 845 24.86 -42.14 28.16
N SER A 846 25.49 -41.78 27.04
CA SER A 846 26.87 -42.18 26.74
C SER A 846 27.87 -41.06 27.03
N GLU A 847 29.16 -41.38 27.09
CA GLU A 847 30.22 -40.37 27.17
C GLU A 847 30.21 -39.38 25.99
N ARG A 848 29.54 -39.71 24.88
CA ARG A 848 29.36 -38.81 23.74
C ARG A 848 28.32 -37.72 23.98
N ASP A 849 27.41 -37.94 24.92
CA ASP A 849 26.30 -37.05 25.22
C ASP A 849 26.33 -36.62 26.69
N PRO A 850 27.41 -35.95 27.15
CA PRO A 850 27.50 -35.49 28.52
C PRO A 850 26.47 -34.39 28.80
N GLN A 851 26.36 -33.99 30.07
CA GLN A 851 25.41 -32.98 30.52
C GLN A 851 25.37 -31.69 29.66
N PRO A 852 26.49 -31.09 29.20
CA PRO A 852 26.44 -29.93 28.31
C PRO A 852 25.65 -30.16 27.00
N VAL A 853 25.70 -31.38 26.43
CA VAL A 853 24.92 -31.72 25.24
C VAL A 853 23.42 -31.76 25.57
N HIS A 854 23.04 -32.32 26.71
CA HIS A 854 21.65 -32.33 27.19
C HIS A 854 21.12 -30.92 27.46
N GLU A 855 21.97 -29.99 27.92
CA GLU A 855 21.61 -28.59 28.17
C GLU A 855 21.46 -27.79 26.86
N MET A 856 22.33 -28.02 25.87
CA MET A 856 22.30 -27.31 24.59
C MET A 856 21.24 -27.84 23.62
N TYR A 857 21.04 -29.16 23.57
CA TYR A 857 20.13 -29.83 22.65
C TYR A 857 18.73 -29.18 22.54
N PRO A 858 18.00 -28.90 23.63
CA PRO A 858 16.67 -28.29 23.52
C PRO A 858 16.69 -26.89 22.89
N LYS A 859 17.74 -26.09 23.15
CA LYS A 859 17.91 -24.77 22.52
C LYS A 859 18.17 -24.90 21.03
N VAL A 860 19.06 -25.82 20.66
CA VAL A 860 19.40 -26.10 19.25
C VAL A 860 18.17 -26.61 18.50
N LEU A 861 17.41 -27.53 19.11
CA LEU A 861 16.19 -28.07 18.52
C LEU A 861 15.13 -26.99 18.31
N ALA A 862 14.91 -26.13 19.32
CA ALA A 862 13.93 -25.05 19.23
C ALA A 862 14.26 -24.10 18.08
N ILE A 863 15.51 -23.65 17.96
CA ILE A 863 15.92 -22.72 16.89
C ILE A 863 15.90 -23.40 15.53
N TRP A 864 16.34 -24.66 15.44
CA TRP A 864 16.25 -25.44 14.21
C TRP A 864 14.81 -25.54 13.69
N GLN A 865 13.84 -25.81 14.58
CA GLN A 865 12.42 -25.82 14.24
C GLN A 865 11.91 -24.44 13.82
N ARG A 866 12.37 -23.36 14.46
CA ARG A 866 12.00 -21.99 14.04
C ARG A 866 12.53 -21.65 12.66
N TRP A 867 13.76 -22.05 12.32
CA TRP A 867 14.28 -21.93 10.97
C TRP A 867 13.47 -22.71 9.93
N GLN A 868 13.04 -23.92 10.27
CA GLN A 868 12.13 -24.69 9.41
C GLN A 868 10.78 -24.00 9.24
N ALA A 869 10.28 -23.33 10.28
CA ALA A 869 9.01 -22.63 10.25
C ALA A 869 9.02 -21.36 9.36
N MET A 870 10.20 -20.84 9.00
CA MET A 870 10.32 -19.75 8.02
C MET A 870 10.06 -20.22 6.58
N GLU A 871 10.18 -21.51 6.30
CA GLU A 871 9.84 -22.12 5.01
C GLU A 871 8.32 -22.35 4.92
N GLY A 872 7.57 -21.28 4.67
CA GLY A 872 6.12 -21.36 4.56
C GLY A 872 5.60 -22.17 3.37
N ASN A 873 4.28 -22.32 3.35
CA ASN A 873 3.57 -23.09 2.34
C ASN A 873 3.33 -22.32 1.02
N ASN A 874 3.77 -21.07 0.92
CA ASN A 874 3.63 -20.27 -0.29
C ASN A 874 4.47 -20.78 -1.45
N ALA A 875 4.07 -20.42 -2.67
CA ALA A 875 4.94 -20.54 -3.84
C ALA A 875 6.22 -19.71 -3.59
N PRO A 876 7.42 -20.19 -3.94
CA PRO A 876 8.65 -19.47 -3.64
C PRO A 876 8.66 -18.05 -4.23
N LEU A 877 9.05 -17.07 -3.41
CA LEU A 877 9.26 -15.69 -3.82
C LEU A 877 10.73 -15.46 -4.17
N MET A 878 11.02 -14.66 -5.20
CA MET A 878 12.38 -14.23 -5.50
C MET A 878 12.86 -13.23 -4.46
N ARG A 879 14.04 -13.47 -3.89
CA ARG A 879 14.62 -12.64 -2.83
C ARG A 879 15.11 -11.28 -3.35
N SER A 880 14.94 -10.22 -2.56
CA SER A 880 15.60 -8.93 -2.86
C SER A 880 17.10 -9.01 -2.57
N ARG A 881 17.93 -8.37 -3.40
CA ARG A 881 19.39 -8.34 -3.26
C ARG A 881 19.93 -6.95 -3.62
N ALA A 882 20.95 -6.50 -2.89
CA ALA A 882 21.71 -5.29 -3.18
C ALA A 882 23.18 -5.46 -2.77
N GLY A 883 24.12 -5.20 -3.68
CA GLY A 883 25.54 -5.40 -3.41
C GLY A 883 25.85 -6.84 -2.98
N GLN A 884 26.36 -7.00 -1.75
CA GLN A 884 26.69 -8.30 -1.14
C GLN A 884 25.62 -8.79 -0.15
N ARG A 885 24.48 -8.09 -0.02
CA ARG A 885 23.41 -8.41 0.91
C ARG A 885 22.17 -8.87 0.17
N ASP A 886 21.67 -10.04 0.54
CA ASP A 886 20.30 -10.46 0.26
C ASP A 886 19.37 -9.99 1.40
N PHE A 887 18.06 -9.85 1.18
CA PHE A 887 17.13 -9.45 2.25
C PHE A 887 16.07 -10.52 2.50
N ASP A 888 15.75 -10.78 3.76
CA ASP A 888 14.78 -11.78 4.20
C ASP A 888 13.75 -11.14 5.13
N ILE A 889 12.48 -11.01 4.73
CA ILE A 889 11.48 -10.36 5.58
C ILE A 889 11.29 -11.07 6.93
N ASN A 890 11.56 -12.38 6.99
CA ASN A 890 11.41 -13.15 8.22
C ASN A 890 12.42 -12.70 9.28
N LEU A 891 13.61 -12.23 8.90
CA LEU A 891 14.70 -11.83 9.80
C LEU A 891 15.00 -10.33 9.79
N ASP A 892 14.92 -9.69 8.63
CA ASP A 892 15.25 -8.29 8.40
C ASP A 892 14.01 -7.36 8.53
N GLY A 893 12.79 -7.90 8.50
CA GLY A 893 11.57 -7.13 8.33
C GLY A 893 11.51 -6.45 6.96
N VAL A 894 10.69 -5.42 6.82
CA VAL A 894 10.67 -4.61 5.59
C VAL A 894 11.81 -3.60 5.66
N ALA A 895 12.98 -3.97 5.13
CA ALA A 895 14.17 -3.12 5.20
C ALA A 895 14.13 -1.96 4.21
N HIS A 896 13.51 -2.13 3.05
CA HIS A 896 13.42 -1.13 2.00
C HIS A 896 12.14 -1.31 1.19
N TYR A 897 11.78 -0.32 0.38
CA TYR A 897 10.56 -0.27 -0.42
C TYR A 897 10.31 -1.51 -1.28
N GLY A 898 11.39 -2.05 -1.83
CA GLY A 898 11.34 -3.25 -2.66
C GLY A 898 10.88 -4.51 -1.94
N MET A 899 10.68 -4.51 -0.62
CA MET A 899 10.17 -5.66 0.15
C MET A 899 8.65 -5.61 0.39
N LEU A 900 7.92 -4.65 -0.19
CA LEU A 900 6.45 -4.65 -0.17
C LEU A 900 5.83 -5.97 -0.67
N PRO A 901 6.32 -6.62 -1.75
CA PRO A 901 5.82 -7.93 -2.18
C PRO A 901 5.95 -9.01 -1.10
N ASP A 902 7.06 -8.98 -0.35
CA ASP A 902 7.36 -9.88 0.75
C ASP A 902 6.38 -9.63 1.91
N LEU A 903 6.08 -8.36 2.21
CA LEU A 903 5.07 -8.00 3.21
C LEU A 903 3.70 -8.58 2.83
N VAL A 904 3.25 -8.39 1.58
CA VAL A 904 1.94 -8.89 1.14
C VAL A 904 1.89 -10.42 1.15
N GLN A 905 2.98 -11.09 0.78
CA GLN A 905 3.09 -12.54 0.95
C GLN A 905 3.03 -12.95 2.42
N ASP A 906 3.68 -12.22 3.32
CA ASP A 906 3.66 -12.52 4.75
C ASP A 906 2.27 -12.32 5.36
N LEU A 907 1.50 -11.33 4.87
CA LEU A 907 0.10 -11.13 5.24
C LEU A 907 -0.76 -12.35 4.87
N LYS A 908 -0.57 -12.89 3.66
CA LYS A 908 -1.24 -14.12 3.23
C LYS A 908 -0.86 -15.30 4.11
N ASN A 909 0.43 -15.42 4.41
CA ASN A 909 0.94 -16.49 5.26
C ASN A 909 0.45 -16.38 6.73
N CYS A 910 0.13 -15.17 7.19
CA CYS A 910 -0.46 -14.90 8.50
C CYS A 910 -1.97 -15.19 8.58
N GLY A 911 -2.63 -15.47 7.45
CA GLY A 911 -4.04 -15.90 7.41
C GLY A 911 -4.96 -15.03 6.56
N LEU A 912 -4.47 -13.98 5.89
CA LEU A 912 -5.29 -13.26 4.91
C LEU A 912 -5.48 -14.09 3.64
N SER A 913 -6.72 -14.23 3.18
CA SER A 913 -7.05 -14.86 1.91
C SER A 913 -6.95 -13.86 0.76
N ASN A 914 -7.03 -14.37 -0.48
CA ASN A 914 -7.10 -13.51 -1.67
C ASN A 914 -8.34 -12.61 -1.65
N GLU A 915 -9.44 -13.03 -1.00
CA GLU A 915 -10.63 -12.20 -0.82
C GLU A 915 -10.38 -11.06 0.17
N ASP A 916 -9.65 -11.33 1.26
CA ASP A 916 -9.28 -10.29 2.24
C ASP A 916 -8.31 -9.27 1.63
N LEU A 917 -7.44 -9.68 0.71
CA LEU A 917 -6.48 -8.81 0.01
C LEU A 917 -7.08 -8.12 -1.23
N LEU A 918 -8.33 -8.42 -1.59
CA LEU A 918 -8.95 -7.83 -2.78
C LEU A 918 -9.10 -6.30 -2.72
N PRO A 919 -9.47 -5.67 -1.58
CA PRO A 919 -9.43 -4.21 -1.45
C PRO A 919 -8.03 -3.63 -1.70
N PHE A 920 -7.00 -4.27 -1.14
CA PHE A 920 -5.60 -3.87 -1.36
C PHE A 920 -5.23 -3.90 -2.85
N PHE A 921 -5.54 -4.97 -3.59
CA PHE A 921 -5.26 -5.06 -5.03
C PHE A 921 -6.21 -4.27 -5.94
N ARG A 922 -7.25 -3.64 -5.38
CA ARG A 922 -8.12 -2.67 -6.08
C ARG A 922 -7.77 -1.23 -5.74
N SER A 923 -6.87 -1.00 -4.80
CA SER A 923 -6.59 0.34 -4.29
C SER A 923 -6.03 1.31 -5.35
N ALA A 924 -5.33 0.83 -6.38
CA ALA A 924 -4.95 1.68 -7.51
C ALA A 924 -6.15 2.17 -8.32
N GLU A 925 -7.13 1.29 -8.58
CA GLU A 925 -8.38 1.67 -9.22
C GLU A 925 -9.17 2.65 -8.35
N GLU A 926 -9.29 2.37 -7.05
CA GLU A 926 -10.11 3.15 -6.14
C GLU A 926 -9.51 4.55 -5.91
N TYR A 927 -8.17 4.67 -5.85
CA TYR A 927 -7.49 5.97 -5.85
C TYR A 927 -7.84 6.78 -7.12
N ILE A 928 -7.79 6.13 -8.29
CA ILE A 928 -8.14 6.77 -9.57
C ILE A 928 -9.60 7.22 -9.56
N GLN A 929 -10.54 6.40 -9.08
CA GLN A 929 -11.96 6.76 -9.00
C GLN A 929 -12.21 7.94 -8.06
N THR A 930 -11.51 7.99 -6.93
CA THR A 930 -11.52 9.14 -6.02
C THR A 930 -11.04 10.40 -6.75
N TRP A 931 -9.92 10.31 -7.47
CA TRP A 931 -9.40 11.42 -8.26
C TRP A 931 -10.35 11.85 -9.40
N GLU A 932 -10.97 10.90 -10.10
CA GLU A 932 -12.01 11.20 -11.10
C GLU A 932 -13.20 11.94 -10.49
N LYS A 933 -13.61 11.56 -9.26
CA LYS A 933 -14.69 12.26 -8.57
C LYS A 933 -14.25 13.68 -8.16
N CYS A 934 -13.02 13.87 -7.69
CA CYS A 934 -12.45 15.21 -7.45
C CYS A 934 -12.50 16.09 -8.72
N GLU A 935 -12.03 15.58 -9.87
CA GLU A 935 -12.07 16.32 -11.13
C GLU A 935 -13.50 16.60 -11.63
N ARG A 936 -14.45 15.68 -11.41
CA ARG A 936 -15.86 15.93 -11.76
C ARG A 936 -16.45 17.04 -10.90
N ARG A 937 -16.26 16.98 -9.59
CA ARG A 937 -16.78 17.99 -8.65
C ARG A 937 -16.14 19.35 -8.88
N SER A 938 -14.86 19.40 -9.20
CA SER A 938 -14.15 20.63 -9.61
C SER A 938 -14.81 21.35 -10.79
N ARG A 939 -15.39 20.63 -11.76
CA ARG A 939 -16.08 21.26 -12.91
C ARG A 939 -17.46 21.79 -12.56
N GLU A 940 -18.02 21.39 -11.43
CA GLU A 940 -19.34 21.80 -10.95
C GLU A 940 -19.25 22.98 -9.97
N LEU A 941 -18.09 23.18 -9.33
CA LEU A 941 -17.73 24.35 -8.51
C LEU A 941 -17.37 25.54 -9.38
#